data_AF-A0A922ILW3-F1
#
_entry.id   AF-A0A922ILW3-F1
#
_cell.length_a   1.000
_cell.length_b   1.000
_cell.length_c   1.000
_cell.angle_alpha   90.00
_cell.angle_beta   90.00
_cell.angle_gamma   90.00
#
_symmetry.space_group_name_H-M   'P 1'
#
loop_
_entity.id
_entity.type
_entity.pdbx_description
1 polymer ?
#
loop_
_entity_poly.entity_id
_entity_poly.type
_entity_poly.pdbx_seq_one_letter_code
_entity_poly.pdbx_strand_id
1 'polypeptide(L)'
;MGGKFGELPGAKVGEVVVRFPPEASGYLHIGHAKAALLNQHYRDIFKGRLILRFDDTNPDKEKEYFEKSILSDLPRIGVTWDTISSTSDHFDEMLKLCEQLIKEGKAYVDNTDMETIRVQREARQMSACRDNSIEQNLAWWEEMKKGTEQGLKCCVRAKIDMSSNNGALRDPTIYRCKIEPHVRTGSKYKVYPLYDFACPIVDSIEGVTHALRTSEYNDRNEQYAWICKSLGIRCPIVIDYSRLALQNTVLSKRKLAWFVEEGIVDGWDDPRMPTVSGILRRGMTAEGLRQFILAQGSSRSSALMEWDKIWSFNKKIIEPVAPRTTALLLDSSYMGHNGTPPGLVRVHVHGQTGYTEKKVQIHPKNESLGYRSILLGPEVFVEQADALCFKKGENVTFINWGNLRIMDIHKQGQLIVSIDACLNLEDTDYKKTLKITWLADPKDSHLPLIPVSCLTYDNLLNKAILGKDDDFKLYVNKYSKKEQCLLGDPDLCHVKKGDIIQIQRRGFYICDAPYESACLATGHESPCVLINIPDGSSKDDTTVINSKVESSKSGSVKTNKKTVKIENLTPEEAAKAAEQHCRKEEKKEARKEGKLKAKQKTSENELRTTVISHETISKQTCDKLIYERSNHVDSIKCEQSIPASSKVVVKNEKEEKPLLKKSGTKKQSKLAIEASKETDFSDWYSELIIKSELLDYYDISGCYILRPWAYHMWQSIQRFMDEKLKVMGIENAYFPMFVSKSALEREKNHVTDFAPEVAWVTKSGDTDLTEPIAIRPTSETIMYPIFAKWIQSHRDLPLRINQWSNVVRWEFKHPQPFLRTREFLWQEGHTAFAEKADAEAEVRVILDLYAEVYEYLLAVPVVKGRKTEREKFAGADYTTTVEIYIAGNGRAIQGATSHHLGQNFSRMFDVTYDHPVTGKPAYVYQNSWGLTTRTLGVLIMVHSDDKGLVLPPRVAPYQIVIVPCGITAKTTVQERETLLSAAHSIFELLNKSKQFRVYCDDRDNVSPGWKFNHWELKGVPIRLEIGPQEVADKKVCLVLRHNGERVNVPIGSLINELPRILDDIHSAMFNKATKSLASHVMSVNNMNELCTALDQKSLALAPFCCDRDCEEVIKHESARNVIVEPGAPAMGAKSLCIPFACDFNPTLVCGSPSPDTPCFNRQHCSRKAVSYTLFGRSY
;
A
#
# COMPACT_ATOMS: atom_id res chain seq x y z
N MET A 1 -0.95 -1.44 -25.20
CA MET A 1 -0.48 -2.12 -23.97
C MET A 1 -1.33 -3.37 -23.78
N GLY A 2 -0.91 -4.51 -24.33
CA GLY A 2 -1.63 -5.78 -24.20
C GLY A 2 -0.92 -6.69 -23.20
N GLY A 3 -1.64 -7.27 -22.24
CA GLY A 3 -1.13 -8.37 -21.44
C GLY A 3 -0.75 -9.54 -22.35
N LYS A 4 0.38 -10.20 -22.09
CA LYS A 4 0.76 -11.41 -22.84
C LYS A 4 -0.23 -12.52 -22.49
N PHE A 5 -1.07 -12.92 -23.43
CA PHE A 5 -1.83 -14.16 -23.33
C PHE A 5 -0.86 -15.34 -23.38
N GLY A 6 -1.06 -16.32 -22.50
CA GLY A 6 -0.31 -17.56 -22.54
C GLY A 6 -0.68 -18.35 -23.79
N GLU A 7 0.33 -18.89 -24.45
CA GLU A 7 0.15 -19.84 -25.55
C GLU A 7 -0.58 -21.08 -25.03
N LEU A 8 -1.60 -21.55 -25.76
CA LEU A 8 -2.24 -22.83 -25.49
C LEU A 8 -1.38 -23.95 -26.13
N PRO A 9 -0.72 -24.81 -25.34
CA PRO A 9 0.21 -25.80 -25.88
C PRO A 9 -0.49 -26.78 -26.83
N GLY A 10 0.00 -26.89 -28.06
CA GLY A 10 -0.56 -27.81 -29.05
C GLY A 10 -1.94 -27.41 -29.60
N ALA A 11 -2.41 -26.19 -29.33
CA ALA A 11 -3.67 -25.69 -29.86
C ALA A 11 -3.63 -25.50 -31.38
N LYS A 12 -4.65 -26.03 -32.06
CA LYS A 12 -4.88 -25.80 -33.49
C LYS A 12 -6.22 -25.12 -33.70
N VAL A 13 -6.27 -24.24 -34.70
CA VAL A 13 -7.51 -23.55 -35.08
C VAL A 13 -8.56 -24.59 -35.50
N GLY A 14 -9.78 -24.49 -34.97
CA GLY A 14 -10.89 -25.43 -35.17
C GLY A 14 -10.94 -26.60 -34.19
N GLU A 15 -9.83 -26.93 -33.51
CA GLU A 15 -9.72 -28.13 -32.64
C GLU A 15 -9.77 -27.80 -31.14
N VAL A 16 -9.66 -26.52 -30.75
CA VAL A 16 -9.68 -26.12 -29.34
C VAL A 16 -11.08 -26.28 -28.75
N VAL A 17 -11.17 -26.96 -27.61
CA VAL A 17 -12.40 -27.09 -26.82
C VAL A 17 -12.08 -26.63 -25.41
N VAL A 18 -12.77 -25.60 -24.97
CA VAL A 18 -12.66 -25.00 -23.63
C VAL A 18 -14.02 -25.06 -22.94
N ARG A 19 -14.06 -24.88 -21.62
CA ARG A 19 -15.30 -24.88 -20.85
C ARG A 19 -15.32 -23.82 -19.77
N PHE A 20 -16.50 -23.23 -19.57
CA PHE A 20 -16.83 -22.44 -18.40
C PHE A 20 -17.76 -23.27 -17.51
N PRO A 21 -17.26 -23.79 -16.36
CA PRO A 21 -18.02 -24.70 -15.52
C PRO A 21 -18.52 -24.05 -14.21
N PRO A 22 -19.55 -23.17 -14.20
CA PRO A 22 -20.06 -22.57 -12.98
C PRO A 22 -20.91 -23.55 -12.15
N GLU A 23 -20.77 -23.48 -10.82
CA GLU A 23 -21.74 -24.07 -9.88
C GLU A 23 -22.93 -23.10 -9.72
N ALA A 24 -24.16 -23.60 -9.90
CA ALA A 24 -25.41 -22.84 -9.77
C ALA A 24 -25.83 -22.59 -8.31
N SER A 25 -24.89 -22.10 -7.50
CA SER A 25 -25.02 -21.83 -6.05
C SER A 25 -25.07 -20.33 -5.71
N GLY A 26 -25.09 -19.46 -6.71
CA GLY A 26 -25.03 -18.00 -6.55
C GLY A 26 -24.99 -17.27 -7.89
N TYR A 27 -25.25 -15.96 -7.88
CA TYR A 27 -25.10 -15.09 -9.05
C TYR A 27 -23.63 -15.04 -9.54
N LEU A 28 -23.44 -14.76 -10.84
CA LEU A 28 -22.11 -14.48 -11.37
C LEU A 28 -21.59 -13.16 -10.80
N HIS A 29 -20.29 -13.12 -10.54
CA HIS A 29 -19.58 -11.93 -10.13
C HIS A 29 -18.39 -11.70 -11.04
N ILE A 30 -17.75 -10.55 -10.95
CA ILE A 30 -16.67 -10.15 -11.85
C ILE A 30 -15.50 -11.16 -11.91
N GLY A 31 -15.23 -11.88 -10.81
CA GLY A 31 -14.30 -13.02 -10.83
C GLY A 31 -14.72 -14.17 -11.77
N HIS A 32 -16.02 -14.50 -11.85
CA HIS A 32 -16.56 -15.46 -12.81
C HIS A 32 -16.56 -14.88 -14.23
N ALA A 33 -16.82 -13.58 -14.39
CA ALA A 33 -16.75 -12.92 -15.69
C ALA A 33 -15.35 -13.04 -16.30
N LYS A 34 -14.27 -12.93 -15.50
CA LYS A 34 -12.90 -13.21 -15.94
C LYS A 34 -12.76 -14.62 -16.52
N ALA A 35 -13.25 -15.63 -15.81
CA ALA A 35 -13.19 -17.01 -16.27
C ALA A 35 -13.99 -17.22 -17.57
N ALA A 36 -15.23 -16.72 -17.63
CA ALA A 36 -16.09 -16.86 -18.79
C ALA A 36 -15.51 -16.15 -20.03
N LEU A 37 -15.04 -14.91 -19.88
CA LEU A 37 -14.47 -14.11 -20.98
C LEU A 37 -13.11 -14.63 -21.45
N LEU A 38 -12.28 -15.21 -20.58
CA LEU A 38 -11.05 -15.89 -21.00
C LEU A 38 -11.36 -17.13 -21.84
N ASN A 39 -12.32 -17.96 -21.42
CA ASN A 39 -12.73 -19.11 -22.21
C ASN A 39 -13.36 -18.68 -23.55
N GLN A 40 -14.22 -17.65 -23.55
CA GLN A 40 -14.75 -17.04 -24.77
C GLN A 40 -13.64 -16.58 -25.72
N HIS A 41 -12.63 -15.88 -25.18
CA HIS A 41 -11.54 -15.35 -25.97
C HIS A 41 -10.74 -16.45 -26.68
N TYR A 42 -10.40 -17.54 -25.97
CA TYR A 42 -9.71 -18.66 -26.59
C TYR A 42 -10.58 -19.41 -27.60
N ARG A 43 -11.88 -19.54 -27.33
CA ARG A 43 -12.84 -20.07 -28.31
C ARG A 43 -12.85 -19.23 -29.57
N ASP A 44 -12.87 -17.90 -29.47
CA ASP A 44 -12.93 -17.00 -30.62
C ASP A 44 -11.61 -16.96 -31.41
N ILE A 45 -10.45 -16.87 -30.74
CA ILE A 45 -9.14 -16.85 -31.40
C ILE A 45 -8.88 -18.14 -32.16
N PHE A 46 -9.17 -19.28 -31.54
CA PHE A 46 -8.90 -20.59 -32.14
C PHE A 46 -10.08 -21.11 -32.96
N LYS A 47 -11.16 -20.34 -33.16
CA LYS A 47 -12.39 -20.80 -33.82
C LYS A 47 -12.84 -22.17 -33.29
N GLY A 48 -12.70 -22.34 -31.98
CA GLY A 48 -12.94 -23.58 -31.27
C GLY A 48 -14.38 -23.70 -30.78
N ARG A 49 -14.58 -24.52 -29.75
CA ARG A 49 -15.87 -24.68 -29.06
C ARG A 49 -15.77 -24.30 -27.58
N LEU A 50 -16.80 -23.62 -27.09
CA LEU A 50 -17.00 -23.32 -25.67
C LEU A 50 -18.18 -24.14 -25.13
N ILE A 51 -17.92 -24.90 -24.08
CA ILE A 51 -18.95 -25.63 -23.33
C ILE A 51 -19.34 -24.81 -22.10
N LEU A 52 -20.63 -24.52 -21.95
CA LEU A 52 -21.20 -24.05 -20.69
C LEU A 52 -21.66 -25.27 -19.89
N ARG A 53 -20.93 -25.62 -18.83
CA ARG A 53 -21.24 -26.79 -18.02
C ARG A 53 -21.70 -26.39 -16.63
N PHE A 54 -22.89 -26.78 -16.21
CA PHE A 54 -23.24 -26.65 -14.81
C PHE A 54 -22.53 -27.74 -14.00
N ASP A 55 -21.70 -27.30 -13.04
CA ASP A 55 -21.03 -28.22 -12.10
C ASP A 55 -21.95 -28.51 -10.93
N ASP A 56 -22.91 -29.38 -11.20
CA ASP A 56 -24.04 -29.71 -10.35
C ASP A 56 -23.79 -31.00 -9.55
N THR A 57 -22.74 -30.99 -8.73
CA THR A 57 -22.32 -32.16 -7.93
C THR A 57 -22.76 -32.08 -6.46
N ASN A 58 -23.47 -31.02 -6.05
CA ASN A 58 -23.86 -30.80 -4.66
C ASN A 58 -25.34 -30.39 -4.50
N PRO A 59 -26.24 -31.36 -4.22
CA PRO A 59 -27.68 -31.14 -4.24
C PRO A 59 -28.16 -30.03 -3.29
N ASP A 60 -27.53 -29.84 -2.13
CA ASP A 60 -27.99 -28.87 -1.11
C ASP A 60 -27.80 -27.39 -1.50
N LYS A 61 -26.87 -27.10 -2.41
CA LYS A 61 -26.46 -25.72 -2.70
C LYS A 61 -27.03 -25.18 -4.00
N GLU A 62 -27.43 -26.05 -4.89
CA GLU A 62 -27.86 -25.69 -6.23
C GLU A 62 -29.33 -25.30 -6.24
N LYS A 63 -29.66 -24.25 -7.00
CA LYS A 63 -31.04 -23.79 -7.15
C LYS A 63 -31.31 -23.41 -8.59
N GLU A 64 -32.46 -23.81 -9.10
CA GLU A 64 -32.89 -23.57 -10.49
C GLU A 64 -32.84 -22.08 -10.89
N TYR A 65 -33.15 -21.17 -9.96
CA TYR A 65 -33.13 -19.74 -10.27
C TYR A 65 -31.72 -19.19 -10.53
N PHE A 66 -30.68 -19.77 -9.91
CA PHE A 66 -29.30 -19.35 -10.18
C PHE A 66 -28.86 -19.78 -11.58
N GLU A 67 -29.30 -20.95 -12.03
CA GLU A 67 -29.08 -21.43 -13.41
C GLU A 67 -29.66 -20.44 -14.42
N LYS A 68 -30.94 -20.06 -14.21
CA LYS A 68 -31.62 -19.05 -15.05
C LYS A 68 -30.88 -17.71 -15.07
N SER A 69 -30.37 -17.25 -13.92
CA SER A 69 -29.59 -16.02 -13.83
C SER A 69 -28.27 -16.10 -14.60
N ILE A 70 -27.54 -17.21 -14.46
CA ILE A 70 -26.27 -17.43 -15.17
C ILE A 70 -26.49 -17.40 -16.68
N LEU A 71 -27.53 -18.08 -17.17
CA LEU A 71 -27.91 -18.10 -18.58
C LEU A 71 -28.32 -16.72 -19.10
N SER A 72 -28.91 -15.87 -18.26
CA SER A 72 -29.27 -14.50 -18.62
C SER A 72 -28.06 -13.54 -18.63
N ASP A 73 -27.13 -13.69 -17.69
CA ASP A 73 -26.00 -12.76 -17.54
C ASP A 73 -24.87 -12.98 -18.56
N LEU A 74 -24.59 -14.23 -18.95
CA LEU A 74 -23.47 -14.55 -19.85
C LEU A 74 -23.59 -13.87 -21.23
N PRO A 75 -24.74 -13.92 -21.94
CA PRO A 75 -24.90 -13.20 -23.20
C PRO A 75 -24.75 -11.68 -23.06
N ARG A 76 -25.16 -11.12 -21.91
CA ARG A 76 -25.07 -9.67 -21.64
C ARG A 76 -23.63 -9.16 -21.55
N ILE A 77 -22.68 -10.03 -21.20
CA ILE A 77 -21.23 -9.73 -21.26
C ILE A 77 -20.57 -10.23 -22.55
N GLY A 78 -21.36 -10.73 -23.51
CA GLY A 78 -20.90 -11.21 -24.80
C GLY A 78 -20.21 -12.58 -24.74
N VAL A 79 -20.59 -13.42 -23.78
CA VAL A 79 -20.19 -14.84 -23.74
C VAL A 79 -21.28 -15.68 -24.40
N THR A 80 -20.90 -16.48 -25.38
CA THR A 80 -21.76 -17.39 -26.12
C THR A 80 -21.13 -18.78 -26.11
N TRP A 81 -21.94 -19.82 -25.95
CA TRP A 81 -21.46 -21.20 -25.88
C TRP A 81 -22.03 -22.02 -27.04
N ASP A 82 -21.25 -23.03 -27.45
CA ASP A 82 -21.60 -23.93 -28.54
C ASP A 82 -22.35 -25.16 -28.02
N THR A 83 -22.19 -25.50 -26.74
CA THR A 83 -22.86 -26.64 -26.10
C THR A 83 -23.15 -26.32 -24.63
N ILE A 84 -24.29 -26.81 -24.14
CA ILE A 84 -24.67 -26.76 -22.72
C ILE A 84 -24.75 -28.18 -22.17
N SER A 85 -24.22 -28.40 -20.97
CA SER A 85 -24.22 -29.70 -20.31
C SER A 85 -24.31 -29.55 -18.79
N SER A 86 -24.59 -30.65 -18.09
CA SER A 86 -24.54 -30.73 -16.64
C SER A 86 -23.65 -31.91 -16.22
N THR A 87 -22.92 -31.75 -15.13
CA THR A 87 -22.07 -32.83 -14.58
C THR A 87 -22.91 -34.03 -14.16
N SER A 88 -24.14 -33.80 -13.70
CA SER A 88 -25.12 -34.85 -13.37
C SER A 88 -25.56 -35.71 -14.55
N ASP A 89 -25.40 -35.23 -15.79
CA ASP A 89 -25.67 -36.03 -17.00
C ASP A 89 -24.71 -37.22 -17.10
N HIS A 90 -23.59 -37.19 -16.36
CA HIS A 90 -22.54 -38.21 -16.36
C HIS A 90 -22.44 -39.03 -15.06
N PHE A 91 -23.39 -38.90 -14.12
CA PHE A 91 -23.32 -39.62 -12.83
C PHE A 91 -23.28 -41.14 -12.98
N ASP A 92 -24.08 -41.72 -13.88
CA ASP A 92 -24.08 -43.18 -14.10
C ASP A 92 -22.69 -43.68 -14.55
N GLU A 93 -21.96 -42.90 -15.34
CA GLU A 93 -20.61 -43.25 -15.79
C GLU A 93 -19.57 -43.07 -14.67
N MET A 94 -19.67 -41.98 -13.89
CA MET A 94 -18.81 -41.76 -12.74
C MET A 94 -18.96 -42.84 -11.66
N LEU A 95 -20.15 -43.39 -11.47
CA LEU A 95 -20.39 -44.52 -10.55
C LEU A 95 -19.61 -45.76 -11.00
N LYS A 96 -19.65 -46.11 -12.29
CA LYS A 96 -18.90 -47.25 -12.85
C LYS A 96 -17.40 -47.06 -12.70
N LEU A 97 -16.89 -45.85 -12.97
CA LEU A 97 -15.47 -45.51 -12.84
C LEU A 97 -15.02 -45.55 -11.38
N CYS A 98 -15.87 -45.15 -10.43
CA CYS A 98 -15.58 -45.28 -9.00
C CYS A 98 -15.51 -46.76 -8.59
N GLU A 99 -16.44 -47.60 -9.04
CA GLU A 99 -16.40 -49.05 -8.79
C GLU A 99 -15.17 -49.71 -9.40
N GLN A 100 -14.74 -49.27 -10.59
CA GLN A 100 -13.49 -49.71 -11.19
C GLN A 100 -12.29 -49.40 -10.28
N LEU A 101 -12.17 -48.18 -9.76
CA LEU A 101 -11.07 -47.83 -8.84
C LEU A 101 -11.07 -48.67 -7.56
N ILE A 102 -12.25 -48.99 -7.02
CA ILE A 102 -12.38 -49.86 -5.84
C ILE A 102 -11.90 -51.28 -6.19
N LYS A 103 -12.35 -51.84 -7.32
CA LYS A 103 -11.97 -53.18 -7.78
C LYS A 103 -10.48 -53.31 -8.10
N GLU A 104 -9.86 -52.24 -8.59
CA GLU A 104 -8.41 -52.19 -8.87
C GLU A 104 -7.57 -51.87 -7.62
N GLY A 105 -8.19 -51.72 -6.44
CA GLY A 105 -7.50 -51.37 -5.20
C GLY A 105 -6.93 -49.95 -5.16
N LYS A 106 -7.38 -49.07 -6.06
CA LYS A 106 -6.99 -47.66 -6.17
C LYS A 106 -7.93 -46.71 -5.42
N ALA A 107 -9.00 -47.22 -4.82
CA ALA A 107 -9.89 -46.49 -3.91
C ALA A 107 -10.41 -47.42 -2.82
N TYR A 108 -10.81 -46.84 -1.68
CA TYR A 108 -11.39 -47.56 -0.55
C TYR A 108 -12.52 -46.75 0.09
N VAL A 109 -13.38 -47.43 0.85
CA VAL A 109 -14.47 -46.80 1.59
C VAL A 109 -14.03 -46.59 3.03
N ASP A 110 -14.16 -45.35 3.51
CA ASP A 110 -13.69 -44.88 4.81
C ASP A 110 -14.88 -44.36 5.62
N ASN A 111 -15.08 -44.91 6.81
CA ASN A 111 -16.12 -44.48 7.76
C ASN A 111 -15.56 -43.63 8.91
N THR A 112 -14.30 -43.19 8.79
CA THR A 112 -13.67 -42.25 9.71
C THR A 112 -14.35 -40.88 9.57
N ASP A 113 -14.59 -40.19 10.68
CA ASP A 113 -15.19 -38.86 10.66
C ASP A 113 -14.26 -37.82 9.99
N MET A 114 -14.85 -36.75 9.46
CA MET A 114 -14.09 -35.76 8.66
C MET A 114 -12.99 -35.04 9.44
N GLU A 115 -13.15 -34.80 10.74
CA GLU A 115 -12.12 -34.10 11.53
C GLU A 115 -10.93 -35.03 11.76
N THR A 116 -11.18 -36.29 12.09
CA THR A 116 -10.12 -37.31 12.19
C THR A 116 -9.41 -37.53 10.87
N ILE A 117 -10.13 -37.58 9.73
CA ILE A 117 -9.50 -37.62 8.39
C ILE A 117 -8.57 -36.41 8.18
N ARG A 118 -8.97 -35.21 8.59
CA ARG A 118 -8.12 -34.00 8.46
C ARG A 118 -6.83 -34.15 9.27
N VAL A 119 -6.94 -34.53 10.54
CA VAL A 119 -5.80 -34.73 11.43
C VAL A 119 -4.85 -35.80 10.90
N GLN A 120 -5.38 -36.95 10.45
CA GLN A 120 -4.59 -38.02 9.86
C GLN A 120 -3.85 -37.57 8.58
N ARG A 121 -4.51 -36.78 7.72
CA ARG A 121 -3.89 -36.22 6.51
C ARG A 121 -2.78 -35.21 6.82
N GLU A 122 -2.96 -34.37 7.84
CA GLU A 122 -1.92 -33.43 8.30
C GLU A 122 -0.72 -34.17 8.90
N ALA A 123 -0.98 -35.20 9.72
CA ALA A 123 0.02 -36.05 10.36
C ALA A 123 0.63 -37.12 9.44
N ARG A 124 0.18 -37.23 8.18
CA ARG A 124 0.60 -38.27 7.21
C ARG A 124 0.35 -39.71 7.69
N GLN A 125 -0.70 -39.91 8.48
CA GLN A 125 -1.09 -41.21 9.03
C GLN A 125 -2.14 -41.89 8.14
N MET A 126 -2.01 -43.20 7.92
CA MET A 126 -2.98 -43.97 7.13
C MET A 126 -4.27 -44.19 7.93
N SER A 127 -5.42 -44.15 7.24
CA SER A 127 -6.71 -44.54 7.83
C SER A 127 -6.72 -46.04 8.14
N ALA A 128 -7.40 -46.43 9.22
CA ALA A 128 -7.60 -47.84 9.56
C ALA A 128 -8.37 -48.60 8.45
N CYS A 129 -9.21 -47.89 7.69
CA CYS A 129 -9.99 -48.45 6.58
C CYS A 129 -9.20 -48.56 5.28
N ARG A 130 -7.97 -48.01 5.21
CA ARG A 130 -7.19 -47.92 3.97
C ARG A 130 -6.90 -49.29 3.36
N ASP A 131 -6.70 -50.31 4.19
CA ASP A 131 -6.35 -51.67 3.78
C ASP A 131 -7.52 -52.66 3.91
N ASN A 132 -8.76 -52.16 3.92
CA ASN A 132 -9.95 -52.98 3.77
C ASN A 132 -9.89 -53.85 2.50
N SER A 133 -10.45 -55.06 2.57
CA SER A 133 -10.56 -55.93 1.39
C SER A 133 -11.47 -55.30 0.31
N ILE A 134 -11.31 -55.75 -0.93
CA ILE A 134 -12.12 -55.24 -2.05
C ILE A 134 -13.61 -55.54 -1.82
N GLU A 135 -13.93 -56.72 -1.28
CA GLU A 135 -15.29 -57.16 -0.95
C GLU A 135 -15.91 -56.27 0.11
N GLN A 136 -15.14 -55.92 1.16
CA GLN A 136 -15.59 -55.03 2.22
C GLN A 136 -15.87 -53.62 1.70
N ASN A 137 -14.98 -53.08 0.85
CA ASN A 137 -15.16 -51.78 0.23
C ASN A 137 -16.38 -51.76 -0.70
N LEU A 138 -16.60 -52.80 -1.51
CA LEU A 138 -17.78 -52.91 -2.36
C LEU A 138 -19.07 -53.02 -1.54
N ALA A 139 -19.07 -53.79 -0.45
CA ALA A 139 -20.22 -53.89 0.44
C ALA A 139 -20.59 -52.53 1.06
N TRP A 140 -19.62 -51.78 1.57
CA TRP A 140 -19.88 -50.44 2.10
C TRP A 140 -20.26 -49.42 1.02
N TRP A 141 -19.74 -49.57 -0.20
CA TRP A 141 -20.15 -48.76 -1.34
C TRP A 141 -21.62 -49.00 -1.72
N GLU A 142 -22.10 -50.25 -1.69
CA GLU A 142 -23.53 -50.54 -1.89
C GLU A 142 -24.40 -49.90 -0.79
N GLU A 143 -23.94 -49.93 0.47
CA GLU A 143 -24.64 -49.26 1.57
C GLU A 143 -24.68 -47.74 1.40
N MET A 144 -23.60 -47.13 0.90
CA MET A 144 -23.58 -45.72 0.50
C MET A 144 -24.61 -45.42 -0.61
N LYS A 145 -24.65 -46.24 -1.68
CA LYS A 145 -25.60 -46.07 -2.80
C LYS A 145 -27.06 -46.18 -2.37
N LYS A 146 -27.36 -47.04 -1.40
CA LYS A 146 -28.70 -47.16 -0.79
C LYS A 146 -29.02 -46.01 0.18
N GLY A 147 -28.01 -45.29 0.68
CA GLY A 147 -28.17 -44.23 1.67
C GLY A 147 -28.59 -44.74 3.05
N THR A 148 -28.10 -45.92 3.46
CA THR A 148 -28.38 -46.48 4.80
C THR A 148 -27.66 -45.68 5.89
N GLU A 149 -28.01 -45.90 7.17
CA GLU A 149 -27.32 -45.24 8.29
C GLU A 149 -25.81 -45.49 8.31
N GLN A 150 -25.39 -46.66 7.84
CA GLN A 150 -23.97 -46.99 7.67
C GLN A 150 -23.38 -46.23 6.47
N GLY A 151 -24.07 -46.23 5.33
CA GLY A 151 -23.65 -45.51 4.13
C GLY A 151 -23.45 -44.01 4.36
N LEU A 152 -24.32 -43.39 5.16
CA LEU A 152 -24.24 -41.97 5.53
C LEU A 152 -22.98 -41.60 6.34
N LYS A 153 -22.38 -42.56 7.04
CA LYS A 153 -21.12 -42.37 7.78
C LYS A 153 -19.89 -42.57 6.89
N CYS A 154 -20.06 -43.10 5.70
CA CYS A 154 -18.98 -43.49 4.81
C CYS A 154 -18.70 -42.43 3.73
N CYS A 155 -17.46 -42.40 3.27
CA CYS A 155 -17.02 -41.70 2.06
C CYS A 155 -16.09 -42.60 1.25
N VAL A 156 -15.93 -42.35 -0.05
CA VAL A 156 -14.91 -43.06 -0.85
C VAL A 156 -13.69 -42.16 -0.98
N ARG A 157 -12.50 -42.73 -0.74
CA ARG A 157 -11.22 -42.04 -0.86
C ARG A 157 -10.36 -42.71 -1.92
N ALA A 158 -9.67 -41.91 -2.73
CA ALA A 158 -8.64 -42.41 -3.63
C ALA A 158 -7.44 -42.91 -2.80
N LYS A 159 -6.81 -44.00 -3.22
CA LYS A 159 -5.62 -44.59 -2.58
C LYS A 159 -4.40 -44.15 -3.38
N ILE A 160 -3.77 -43.05 -2.96
CA ILE A 160 -2.66 -42.39 -3.67
C ILE A 160 -1.39 -42.49 -2.82
N ASP A 161 -1.02 -41.43 -2.09
CA ASP A 161 0.20 -41.39 -1.28
C ASP A 161 0.03 -40.49 -0.05
N MET A 162 -0.11 -41.11 1.12
CA MET A 162 -0.22 -40.40 2.40
C MET A 162 1.08 -39.71 2.83
N SER A 163 2.23 -40.10 2.27
CA SER A 163 3.53 -39.52 2.57
C SER A 163 3.87 -38.29 1.73
N SER A 164 3.09 -38.01 0.69
CA SER A 164 3.35 -36.94 -0.28
C SER A 164 3.50 -35.56 0.37
N ASN A 165 4.44 -34.77 -0.15
CA ASN A 165 4.59 -33.36 0.21
C ASN A 165 3.42 -32.51 -0.34
N ASN A 166 2.76 -32.97 -1.40
CA ASN A 166 1.54 -32.37 -1.91
C ASN A 166 0.31 -32.92 -1.14
N GLY A 167 -0.31 -32.08 -0.31
CA GLY A 167 -1.46 -32.48 0.52
C GLY A 167 -2.69 -32.92 -0.28
N ALA A 168 -2.83 -32.48 -1.54
CA ALA A 168 -3.93 -32.90 -2.42
C ALA A 168 -3.84 -34.38 -2.83
N LEU A 169 -2.64 -34.98 -2.79
CA LEU A 169 -2.40 -36.38 -3.10
C LEU A 169 -2.53 -37.31 -1.88
N ARG A 170 -2.80 -36.79 -0.69
CA ARG A 170 -2.97 -37.60 0.54
C ARG A 170 -4.37 -38.15 0.64
N ASP A 171 -4.60 -39.25 -0.09
CA ASP A 171 -5.85 -40.01 -0.19
C ASP A 171 -7.11 -39.12 -0.16
N PRO A 172 -7.33 -38.28 -1.20
CA PRO A 172 -8.45 -37.35 -1.22
C PRO A 172 -9.79 -38.08 -1.34
N THR A 173 -10.83 -37.53 -0.70
CA THR A 173 -12.21 -38.01 -0.85
C THR A 173 -12.73 -37.75 -2.26
N ILE A 174 -13.30 -38.76 -2.90
CA ILE A 174 -13.82 -38.71 -4.27
C ILE A 174 -15.34 -38.88 -4.35
N TYR A 175 -15.98 -39.50 -3.34
CA TYR A 175 -17.44 -39.58 -3.21
C TYR A 175 -17.90 -39.37 -1.77
N ARG A 176 -19.11 -38.80 -1.62
CA ARG A 176 -19.83 -38.65 -0.35
C ARG A 176 -21.27 -39.16 -0.46
N CYS A 177 -21.84 -39.62 0.64
CA CYS A 177 -23.25 -40.01 0.72
C CYS A 177 -24.11 -38.83 1.19
N LYS A 178 -25.22 -38.55 0.49
CA LYS A 178 -26.20 -37.49 0.77
C LYS A 178 -27.58 -37.94 0.32
N ILE A 179 -28.61 -37.70 1.14
CA ILE A 179 -29.98 -38.18 0.88
C ILE A 179 -30.87 -37.11 0.24
N GLU A 180 -30.41 -35.87 0.25
CA GLU A 180 -31.07 -34.70 -0.30
C GLU A 180 -31.34 -34.88 -1.80
N PRO A 181 -32.52 -34.48 -2.30
CA PRO A 181 -32.84 -34.59 -3.72
C PRO A 181 -32.01 -33.60 -4.55
N HIS A 182 -31.53 -34.07 -5.70
CA HIS A 182 -30.83 -33.25 -6.68
C HIS A 182 -31.82 -32.45 -7.54
N VAL A 183 -31.48 -31.20 -7.87
CA VAL A 183 -32.35 -30.28 -8.65
C VAL A 183 -32.79 -30.91 -9.97
N ARG A 184 -31.89 -31.62 -10.65
CA ARG A 184 -32.17 -32.28 -11.95
C ARG A 184 -32.54 -33.76 -11.86
N THR A 185 -31.89 -34.52 -10.99
CA THR A 185 -31.99 -36.00 -10.97
C THR A 185 -32.85 -36.51 -9.82
N GLY A 186 -33.47 -35.60 -9.05
CA GLY A 186 -34.35 -35.91 -7.94
C GLY A 186 -33.65 -36.80 -6.92
N SER A 187 -34.34 -37.84 -6.47
CA SER A 187 -33.83 -38.81 -5.51
C SER A 187 -33.13 -40.02 -6.13
N LYS A 188 -32.80 -40.00 -7.44
CA LYS A 188 -32.19 -41.13 -8.16
C LYS A 188 -30.89 -41.60 -7.52
N TYR A 189 -30.06 -40.66 -7.05
CA TYR A 189 -28.77 -40.94 -6.45
C TYR A 189 -28.76 -40.58 -4.97
N LYS A 190 -27.97 -41.32 -4.19
CA LYS A 190 -27.68 -41.04 -2.77
C LYS A 190 -26.19 -40.85 -2.48
N VAL A 191 -25.38 -40.90 -3.54
CA VAL A 191 -23.94 -40.68 -3.51
C VAL A 191 -23.60 -39.68 -4.59
N TYR A 192 -22.75 -38.73 -4.26
CA TYR A 192 -22.39 -37.64 -5.15
C TYR A 192 -20.86 -37.53 -5.23
N PRO A 193 -20.30 -37.42 -6.45
CA PRO A 193 -18.87 -37.25 -6.61
C PRO A 193 -18.44 -35.89 -6.04
N LEU A 194 -17.18 -35.78 -5.64
CA LEU A 194 -16.56 -34.49 -5.37
C LEU A 194 -15.99 -33.90 -6.66
N TYR A 195 -15.90 -32.57 -6.70
CA TYR A 195 -15.40 -31.80 -7.84
C TYR A 195 -14.09 -32.34 -8.42
N ASP A 196 -13.11 -32.65 -7.56
CA ASP A 196 -11.79 -33.11 -8.02
C ASP A 196 -11.85 -34.50 -8.69
N PHE A 197 -12.89 -35.32 -8.43
CA PHE A 197 -13.15 -36.58 -9.13
C PHE A 197 -13.96 -36.36 -10.42
N ALA A 198 -15.02 -35.56 -10.35
CA ALA A 198 -15.93 -35.35 -11.47
C ALA A 198 -15.28 -34.55 -12.63
N CYS A 199 -14.59 -33.46 -12.31
CA CYS A 199 -14.03 -32.54 -13.30
C CYS A 199 -13.13 -33.22 -14.36
N PRO A 200 -12.11 -34.04 -14.00
CA PRO A 200 -11.27 -34.70 -15.01
C PRO A 200 -12.02 -35.70 -15.88
N ILE A 201 -13.03 -36.38 -15.33
CA ILE A 201 -13.85 -37.37 -16.06
C ILE A 201 -14.69 -36.64 -17.10
N VAL A 202 -15.43 -35.62 -16.68
CA VAL A 202 -16.32 -34.90 -17.59
C VAL A 202 -15.55 -34.08 -18.62
N ASP A 203 -14.44 -33.42 -18.24
CA ASP A 203 -13.57 -32.75 -19.20
C ASP A 203 -13.00 -33.75 -20.24
N SER A 204 -12.72 -34.99 -19.85
CA SER A 204 -12.33 -36.05 -20.79
C SER A 204 -13.47 -36.43 -21.75
N ILE A 205 -14.65 -36.75 -21.21
CA ILE A 205 -15.84 -37.21 -21.96
C ILE A 205 -16.32 -36.15 -22.95
N GLU A 206 -16.37 -34.88 -22.53
CA GLU A 206 -16.87 -33.77 -23.35
C GLU A 206 -15.87 -33.30 -24.42
N GLY A 207 -14.67 -33.89 -24.47
CA GLY A 207 -13.67 -33.54 -25.47
C GLY A 207 -12.91 -32.24 -25.16
N VAL A 208 -12.95 -31.73 -23.92
CA VAL A 208 -12.20 -30.53 -23.52
C VAL A 208 -10.71 -30.74 -23.79
N THR A 209 -10.09 -29.86 -24.58
CA THR A 209 -8.65 -29.94 -24.86
C THR A 209 -7.84 -29.14 -23.85
N HIS A 210 -8.34 -27.97 -23.46
CA HIS A 210 -7.68 -27.07 -22.52
C HIS A 210 -8.63 -26.73 -21.35
N ALA A 211 -8.28 -27.23 -20.17
CA ALA A 211 -9.00 -27.01 -18.93
C ALA A 211 -8.43 -25.76 -18.21
N LEU A 212 -9.03 -24.60 -18.45
CA LEU A 212 -8.62 -23.35 -17.78
C LEU A 212 -9.08 -23.38 -16.31
N ARG A 213 -8.15 -23.24 -15.37
CA ARG A 213 -8.42 -23.25 -13.92
C ARG A 213 -7.71 -22.10 -13.22
N THR A 214 -8.27 -21.64 -12.11
CA THR A 214 -7.59 -20.65 -11.28
C THR A 214 -6.40 -21.27 -10.53
N SER A 215 -5.32 -20.52 -10.31
CA SER A 215 -4.08 -20.98 -9.68
C SER A 215 -4.22 -21.55 -8.26
N GLU A 216 -5.36 -21.32 -7.59
CA GLU A 216 -5.69 -21.96 -6.30
C GLU A 216 -5.82 -23.50 -6.41
N TYR A 217 -6.02 -24.02 -7.62
CA TYR A 217 -6.09 -25.45 -7.90
C TYR A 217 -4.74 -26.06 -8.29
N ASN A 218 -3.65 -25.30 -8.27
CA ASN A 218 -2.35 -25.76 -8.79
C ASN A 218 -1.89 -27.06 -8.11
N ASP A 219 -2.00 -27.14 -6.79
CA ASP A 219 -1.67 -28.36 -6.02
C ASP A 219 -2.55 -29.56 -6.43
N ARG A 220 -3.76 -29.32 -6.96
CA ARG A 220 -4.70 -30.35 -7.43
C ARG A 220 -4.52 -30.73 -8.89
N ASN A 221 -3.59 -30.11 -9.62
CA ASN A 221 -3.34 -30.47 -11.02
C ASN A 221 -2.68 -31.85 -11.13
N GLU A 222 -1.83 -32.22 -10.18
CA GLU A 222 -1.30 -33.59 -10.08
C GLU A 222 -2.39 -34.61 -9.76
N GLN A 223 -3.35 -34.25 -8.89
CA GLN A 223 -4.50 -35.09 -8.59
C GLN A 223 -5.39 -35.30 -9.83
N TYR A 224 -5.62 -34.24 -10.60
CA TYR A 224 -6.36 -34.29 -11.86
C TYR A 224 -5.70 -35.27 -12.85
N ALA A 225 -4.38 -35.15 -13.04
CA ALA A 225 -3.62 -36.04 -13.91
C ALA A 225 -3.62 -37.50 -13.40
N TRP A 226 -3.54 -37.69 -12.08
CA TRP A 226 -3.61 -39.01 -11.46
C TRP A 226 -4.94 -39.70 -11.73
N ILE A 227 -6.07 -38.97 -11.65
CA ILE A 227 -7.40 -39.54 -11.93
C ILE A 227 -7.49 -39.98 -13.39
N CYS A 228 -7.09 -39.12 -14.34
CA CYS A 228 -7.10 -39.47 -15.76
C CYS A 228 -6.25 -40.72 -16.05
N LYS A 229 -5.03 -40.76 -15.50
CA LYS A 229 -4.12 -41.91 -15.66
C LYS A 229 -4.68 -43.18 -15.02
N SER A 230 -5.26 -43.07 -13.83
CA SER A 230 -5.74 -44.23 -13.06
C SER A 230 -6.95 -44.88 -13.69
N LEU A 231 -7.81 -44.08 -14.33
CA LEU A 231 -9.00 -44.54 -15.06
C LEU A 231 -8.72 -44.88 -16.53
N GLY A 232 -7.50 -44.61 -17.04
CA GLY A 232 -7.16 -44.85 -18.45
C GLY A 232 -7.91 -43.95 -19.43
N ILE A 233 -8.35 -42.76 -18.99
CA ILE A 233 -9.09 -41.80 -19.81
C ILE A 233 -8.16 -40.71 -20.37
N ARG A 234 -8.63 -39.99 -21.38
CA ARG A 234 -7.90 -38.86 -21.97
C ARG A 234 -7.67 -37.78 -20.89
N CYS A 235 -6.46 -37.22 -20.83
CA CYS A 235 -6.14 -36.13 -19.91
C CYS A 235 -6.10 -34.79 -20.66
N PRO A 236 -7.07 -33.88 -20.43
CA PRO A 236 -7.00 -32.50 -20.92
C PRO A 236 -5.78 -31.74 -20.38
N ILE A 237 -5.29 -30.77 -21.14
CA ILE A 237 -4.18 -29.90 -20.73
C ILE A 237 -4.73 -28.85 -19.76
N VAL A 238 -4.22 -28.80 -18.54
CA VAL A 238 -4.66 -27.80 -17.54
C VAL A 238 -3.87 -26.50 -17.73
N ILE A 239 -4.58 -25.38 -17.78
CA ILE A 239 -4.00 -24.04 -17.93
C ILE A 239 -4.38 -23.18 -16.73
N ASP A 240 -3.39 -22.85 -15.90
CA ASP A 240 -3.60 -22.02 -14.72
C ASP A 240 -3.58 -20.52 -15.03
N TYR A 241 -4.52 -19.79 -14.43
CA TYR A 241 -4.56 -18.32 -14.43
C TYR A 241 -4.89 -17.78 -13.03
N SER A 242 -4.49 -16.56 -12.71
CA SER A 242 -4.79 -15.95 -11.40
C SER A 242 -6.28 -15.58 -11.25
N ARG A 243 -6.82 -15.80 -10.05
CA ARG A 243 -8.13 -15.24 -9.66
C ARG A 243 -8.06 -13.70 -9.66
N LEU A 244 -9.15 -13.05 -10.05
CA LEU A 244 -9.29 -11.60 -9.89
C LEU A 244 -9.53 -11.27 -8.41
N ALA A 245 -8.69 -10.40 -7.84
CA ALA A 245 -8.91 -9.81 -6.52
C ALA A 245 -9.17 -8.31 -6.68
N LEU A 246 -10.15 -7.77 -5.94
CA LEU A 246 -10.54 -6.36 -6.00
C LEU A 246 -10.56 -5.74 -4.60
N GLN A 247 -10.12 -4.49 -4.52
CA GLN A 247 -10.19 -3.70 -3.30
C GLN A 247 -11.63 -3.30 -2.96
N ASN A 248 -11.87 -2.98 -1.68
CA ASN A 248 -13.12 -2.43 -1.16
C ASN A 248 -14.39 -3.27 -1.45
N THR A 249 -14.22 -4.56 -1.72
CA THR A 249 -15.31 -5.49 -2.01
C THR A 249 -14.97 -6.91 -1.57
N VAL A 250 -15.94 -7.82 -1.69
CA VAL A 250 -15.76 -9.26 -1.47
C VAL A 250 -16.26 -10.03 -2.68
N LEU A 251 -15.55 -11.09 -3.08
CA LEU A 251 -15.98 -11.97 -4.18
C LEU A 251 -16.44 -13.35 -3.70
N SER A 252 -16.47 -13.59 -2.39
CA SER A 252 -17.00 -14.83 -1.86
C SER A 252 -18.53 -14.85 -1.97
N LYS A 253 -19.10 -15.84 -2.65
CA LYS A 253 -20.56 -16.03 -2.75
C LYS A 253 -21.25 -15.98 -1.38
N ARG A 254 -20.68 -16.63 -0.35
CA ARG A 254 -21.20 -16.62 1.02
C ARG A 254 -21.24 -15.21 1.62
N LYS A 255 -20.16 -14.43 1.41
CA LYS A 255 -20.10 -13.05 1.92
C LYS A 255 -21.06 -12.13 1.16
N LEU A 256 -21.22 -12.34 -0.15
CA LEU A 256 -22.16 -11.58 -0.99
C LEU A 256 -23.62 -11.87 -0.64
N ALA A 257 -23.97 -13.14 -0.40
CA ALA A 257 -25.32 -13.53 0.03
C ALA A 257 -25.72 -12.81 1.32
N TRP A 258 -24.80 -12.70 2.28
CA TRP A 258 -25.03 -11.99 3.54
C TRP A 258 -25.44 -10.51 3.33
N PHE A 259 -24.84 -9.80 2.37
CA PHE A 259 -25.24 -8.40 2.10
C PHE A 259 -26.70 -8.28 1.64
N VAL A 260 -27.17 -9.26 0.86
CA VAL A 260 -28.55 -9.32 0.36
C VAL A 260 -29.50 -9.74 1.48
N GLU A 261 -29.15 -10.78 2.23
CA GLU A 261 -29.96 -11.33 3.32
C GLU A 261 -30.17 -10.32 4.46
N GLU A 262 -29.16 -9.50 4.76
CA GLU A 262 -29.25 -8.46 5.80
C GLU A 262 -29.89 -7.14 5.30
N GLY A 263 -30.27 -7.06 4.01
CA GLY A 263 -30.86 -5.85 3.43
C GLY A 263 -29.92 -4.64 3.38
N ILE A 264 -28.60 -4.87 3.36
CA ILE A 264 -27.59 -3.80 3.21
C ILE A 264 -27.54 -3.31 1.76
N VAL A 265 -27.82 -4.22 0.82
CA VAL A 265 -28.01 -3.94 -0.60
C VAL A 265 -29.44 -4.27 -1.02
N ASP A 266 -29.90 -3.61 -2.08
CA ASP A 266 -31.28 -3.73 -2.59
C ASP A 266 -31.54 -5.14 -3.17
N GLY A 267 -30.49 -5.84 -3.59
CA GLY A 267 -30.55 -7.18 -4.18
C GLY A 267 -29.22 -7.61 -4.78
N TRP A 268 -29.21 -8.71 -5.52
CA TRP A 268 -28.03 -9.22 -6.22
C TRP A 268 -27.61 -8.34 -7.40
N ASP A 269 -28.53 -7.56 -7.95
CA ASP A 269 -28.30 -6.61 -9.04
C ASP A 269 -28.03 -5.18 -8.53
N ASP A 270 -27.86 -4.98 -7.22
CA ASP A 270 -27.53 -3.67 -6.66
C ASP A 270 -26.24 -3.12 -7.29
N PRO A 271 -26.20 -1.84 -7.73
CA PRO A 271 -25.03 -1.22 -8.36
C PRO A 271 -23.73 -1.27 -7.55
N ARG A 272 -23.80 -1.48 -6.22
CA ARG A 272 -22.63 -1.62 -5.33
C ARG A 272 -22.04 -3.03 -5.36
N MET A 273 -22.83 -4.02 -5.79
CA MET A 273 -22.42 -5.41 -5.79
C MET A 273 -21.44 -5.70 -6.92
N PRO A 274 -20.38 -6.50 -6.68
CA PRO A 274 -19.45 -6.92 -7.72
C PRO A 274 -20.02 -8.04 -8.61
N THR A 275 -21.34 -8.24 -8.59
CA THR A 275 -22.06 -9.18 -9.45
C THR A 275 -22.06 -8.68 -10.89
N VAL A 276 -22.18 -9.58 -11.86
CA VAL A 276 -22.29 -9.19 -13.28
C VAL A 276 -23.52 -8.30 -13.46
N SER A 277 -24.67 -8.68 -12.92
CA SER A 277 -25.88 -7.87 -13.01
C SER A 277 -25.73 -6.50 -12.34
N GLY A 278 -25.08 -6.42 -11.17
CA GLY A 278 -24.85 -5.17 -10.43
C GLY A 278 -23.94 -4.20 -11.17
N ILE A 279 -22.78 -4.66 -11.65
CA ILE A 279 -21.87 -3.77 -12.40
C ILE A 279 -22.45 -3.33 -13.74
N LEU A 280 -23.22 -4.19 -14.42
CA LEU A 280 -23.91 -3.82 -15.66
C LEU A 280 -25.02 -2.79 -15.40
N ARG A 281 -25.81 -2.95 -14.33
CA ARG A 281 -26.82 -1.97 -13.90
C ARG A 281 -26.19 -0.63 -13.51
N ARG A 282 -24.98 -0.65 -12.95
CA ARG A 282 -24.17 0.57 -12.68
C ARG A 282 -23.60 1.24 -13.94
N GLY A 283 -23.72 0.61 -15.11
CA GLY A 283 -23.27 1.17 -16.39
C GLY A 283 -21.93 0.64 -16.90
N MET A 284 -21.43 -0.47 -16.36
CA MET A 284 -20.34 -1.21 -17.00
C MET A 284 -20.81 -1.75 -18.35
N THR A 285 -20.06 -1.49 -19.42
CA THR A 285 -20.31 -2.07 -20.74
C THR A 285 -19.65 -3.43 -20.87
N ALA A 286 -20.24 -4.33 -21.66
CA ALA A 286 -19.67 -5.64 -21.96
C ALA A 286 -18.27 -5.52 -22.58
N GLU A 287 -18.08 -4.56 -23.49
CA GLU A 287 -16.81 -4.31 -24.15
C GLU A 287 -15.77 -3.72 -23.20
N GLY A 288 -16.14 -2.76 -22.34
CA GLY A 288 -15.24 -2.21 -21.32
C GLY A 288 -14.73 -3.29 -20.37
N LEU A 289 -15.63 -4.16 -19.91
CA LEU A 289 -15.29 -5.30 -19.05
C LEU A 289 -14.39 -6.32 -19.78
N ARG A 290 -14.70 -6.63 -21.05
CA ARG A 290 -13.90 -7.51 -21.90
C ARG A 290 -12.48 -6.96 -22.06
N GLN A 291 -12.32 -5.70 -22.45
CA GLN A 291 -11.01 -5.08 -22.63
C GLN A 291 -10.19 -5.06 -21.33
N PHE A 292 -10.82 -4.82 -20.19
CA PHE A 292 -10.15 -4.91 -18.88
C PHE A 292 -9.63 -6.33 -18.61
N ILE A 293 -10.47 -7.36 -18.78
CA ILE A 293 -10.08 -8.76 -18.55
C ILE A 293 -8.99 -9.18 -19.53
N LEU A 294 -9.11 -8.81 -20.81
CA LEU A 294 -8.11 -9.10 -21.82
C LEU A 294 -6.77 -8.40 -21.54
N ALA A 295 -6.79 -7.16 -21.02
CA ALA A 295 -5.58 -6.46 -20.62
C ALA A 295 -4.83 -7.15 -19.47
N GLN A 296 -5.52 -7.90 -18.59
CA GLN A 296 -4.86 -8.71 -17.56
C GLN A 296 -4.18 -9.97 -18.11
N GLY A 297 -4.67 -10.52 -19.21
CA GLY A 297 -4.19 -11.78 -19.80
C GLY A 297 -4.35 -12.99 -18.87
N SER A 298 -3.62 -14.06 -19.18
CA SER A 298 -3.61 -15.32 -18.42
C SER A 298 -2.53 -15.36 -17.33
N SER A 299 -2.14 -14.20 -16.78
CA SER A 299 -1.09 -14.12 -15.78
C SER A 299 -1.38 -15.02 -14.58
N ARG A 300 -0.37 -15.77 -14.12
CA ARG A 300 -0.43 -16.59 -12.90
C ARG A 300 -0.23 -15.79 -11.61
N SER A 301 0.18 -14.52 -11.71
CA SER A 301 0.39 -13.65 -10.55
C SER A 301 -0.93 -13.05 -10.06
N SER A 302 -1.24 -13.24 -8.78
CA SER A 302 -2.38 -12.60 -8.11
C SER A 302 -2.06 -11.12 -7.84
N ALA A 303 -2.66 -10.22 -8.61
CA ALA A 303 -2.59 -8.79 -8.36
C ALA A 303 -3.93 -8.29 -7.82
N LEU A 304 -3.87 -7.50 -6.74
CA LEU A 304 -5.04 -6.84 -6.18
C LEU A 304 -5.36 -5.59 -7.01
N MET A 305 -6.57 -5.51 -7.54
CA MET A 305 -6.99 -4.49 -8.48
C MET A 305 -7.88 -3.43 -7.82
N GLU A 306 -7.83 -2.23 -8.36
CA GLU A 306 -8.68 -1.09 -7.96
C GLU A 306 -9.87 -0.96 -8.93
N TRP A 307 -11.01 -0.52 -8.41
CA TRP A 307 -12.20 -0.25 -9.21
C TRP A 307 -11.95 0.81 -10.29
N ASP A 308 -11.19 1.85 -9.97
CA ASP A 308 -10.86 2.96 -10.88
C ASP A 308 -10.24 2.49 -12.18
N LYS A 309 -9.37 1.47 -12.11
CA LYS A 309 -8.77 0.88 -13.30
C LYS A 309 -9.85 0.29 -14.22
N ILE A 310 -10.82 -0.45 -13.69
CA ILE A 310 -11.90 -1.06 -14.47
C ILE A 310 -12.77 0.03 -15.11
N TRP A 311 -13.15 1.03 -14.31
CA TRP A 311 -13.97 2.14 -14.78
C TRP A 311 -13.27 2.98 -15.86
N SER A 312 -11.95 3.12 -15.81
CA SER A 312 -11.17 3.79 -16.86
C SER A 312 -11.23 3.07 -18.22
N PHE A 313 -11.33 1.74 -18.24
CA PHE A 313 -11.56 0.98 -19.48
C PHE A 313 -12.98 1.23 -19.99
N ASN A 314 -13.96 1.22 -19.09
CA ASN A 314 -15.35 1.50 -19.46
C ASN A 314 -15.52 2.91 -20.05
N LYS A 315 -14.90 3.92 -19.44
CA LYS A 315 -14.90 5.32 -19.91
C LYS A 315 -14.47 5.43 -21.37
N LYS A 316 -13.41 4.73 -21.78
CA LYS A 316 -12.90 4.75 -23.16
C LYS A 316 -13.91 4.24 -24.18
N ILE A 317 -14.85 3.39 -23.75
CA ILE A 317 -15.92 2.85 -24.60
C ILE A 317 -17.10 3.82 -24.66
N ILE A 318 -17.51 4.39 -23.53
CA ILE A 318 -18.71 5.23 -23.45
C ILE A 318 -18.49 6.69 -23.88
N GLU A 319 -17.32 7.28 -23.58
CA GLU A 319 -17.01 8.69 -23.87
C GLU A 319 -17.24 9.09 -25.34
N PRO A 320 -16.81 8.32 -26.36
CA PRO A 320 -17.01 8.72 -27.76
C PRO A 320 -18.45 8.61 -28.26
N VAL A 321 -19.33 7.92 -27.53
CA VAL A 321 -20.70 7.59 -27.99
C VAL A 321 -21.83 8.09 -27.08
N ALA A 322 -21.53 8.54 -25.86
CA ALA A 322 -22.55 9.00 -24.92
C ALA A 322 -23.15 10.37 -25.34
N PRO A 323 -24.48 10.46 -25.56
CA PRO A 323 -25.17 11.73 -25.82
C PRO A 323 -24.98 12.72 -24.68
N ARG A 324 -24.75 14.01 -25.00
CA ARG A 324 -24.57 15.05 -23.98
C ARG A 324 -25.85 15.84 -23.76
N THR A 325 -26.29 15.89 -22.52
CA THR A 325 -27.45 16.67 -22.07
C THR A 325 -27.08 17.57 -20.90
N THR A 326 -28.01 18.45 -20.53
CA THR A 326 -27.84 19.42 -19.44
C THR A 326 -28.85 19.15 -18.34
N ALA A 327 -28.40 19.21 -17.10
CA ALA A 327 -29.25 19.22 -15.93
C ALA A 327 -28.55 20.05 -14.84
N LEU A 328 -29.33 20.78 -14.05
CA LEU A 328 -28.84 21.67 -13.00
C LEU A 328 -29.24 21.13 -11.62
N LEU A 329 -28.33 21.16 -10.66
CA LEU A 329 -28.55 20.69 -9.30
C LEU A 329 -29.59 21.55 -8.57
N LEU A 330 -30.61 20.88 -8.03
CA LEU A 330 -31.52 21.48 -7.07
C LEU A 330 -30.89 21.32 -5.68
N ASP A 331 -30.61 22.44 -5.03
CA ASP A 331 -29.99 22.46 -3.71
C ASP A 331 -30.95 23.07 -2.70
N SER A 332 -31.49 22.21 -1.82
CA SER A 332 -32.46 22.58 -0.80
C SER A 332 -31.89 23.46 0.32
N SER A 333 -30.55 23.58 0.42
CA SER A 333 -29.92 24.53 1.34
C SER A 333 -30.16 25.99 0.92
N TYR A 334 -30.53 26.23 -0.34
CA TYR A 334 -30.91 27.53 -0.85
C TYR A 334 -32.41 27.60 -1.13
N MET A 335 -33.12 28.47 -0.42
CA MET A 335 -34.53 28.74 -0.70
C MET A 335 -34.65 29.44 -2.06
N GLY A 336 -35.60 28.99 -2.89
CA GLY A 336 -35.93 29.65 -4.15
C GLY A 336 -36.49 31.06 -3.92
N HIS A 337 -36.11 32.02 -4.77
CA HIS A 337 -36.63 33.39 -4.74
C HIS A 337 -37.45 33.70 -6.00
N ASN A 338 -38.59 34.39 -5.85
CA ASN A 338 -39.45 34.86 -6.95
C ASN A 338 -39.78 33.79 -8.01
N GLY A 339 -40.19 32.60 -7.55
CA GLY A 339 -40.56 31.47 -8.42
C GLY A 339 -39.38 30.79 -9.12
N THR A 340 -38.14 31.00 -8.66
CA THR A 340 -36.95 30.27 -9.13
C THR A 340 -36.80 28.97 -8.33
N PRO A 341 -36.47 27.83 -8.96
CA PRO A 341 -36.23 26.58 -8.23
C PRO A 341 -35.09 26.67 -7.19
N PRO A 342 -35.13 25.90 -6.09
CA PRO A 342 -34.09 25.88 -5.05
C PRO A 342 -32.69 25.60 -5.61
N GLY A 343 -31.68 26.37 -5.20
CA GLY A 343 -30.30 26.22 -5.65
C GLY A 343 -29.97 26.78 -7.04
N LEU A 344 -30.96 27.35 -7.75
CA LEU A 344 -30.79 27.97 -9.07
C LEU A 344 -30.92 29.50 -8.99
N VAL A 345 -30.27 30.18 -9.95
CA VAL A 345 -30.29 31.64 -10.11
C VAL A 345 -30.83 31.98 -11.50
N ARG A 346 -31.79 32.90 -11.55
CA ARG A 346 -32.34 33.41 -12.81
C ARG A 346 -31.40 34.46 -13.43
N VAL A 347 -31.11 34.32 -14.71
CA VAL A 347 -30.34 35.24 -15.53
C VAL A 347 -31.24 35.86 -16.58
N HIS A 348 -31.35 37.19 -16.58
CA HIS A 348 -32.04 37.97 -17.60
C HIS A 348 -31.07 38.30 -18.74
N VAL A 349 -31.39 37.83 -19.95
CA VAL A 349 -30.50 37.91 -21.12
C VAL A 349 -30.94 39.06 -22.04
N HIS A 350 -30.36 40.23 -21.82
CA HIS A 350 -30.53 41.42 -22.65
C HIS A 350 -30.03 41.15 -24.08
N GLY A 351 -30.88 41.46 -25.06
CA GLY A 351 -30.63 41.19 -26.48
C GLY A 351 -31.32 39.92 -27.02
N GLN A 352 -31.85 39.04 -26.15
CA GLN A 352 -32.74 37.95 -26.54
C GLN A 352 -34.19 38.36 -26.26
N THR A 353 -35.00 38.59 -27.30
CA THR A 353 -36.36 39.15 -27.16
C THR A 353 -37.48 38.10 -27.10
N GLY A 354 -37.19 36.85 -27.43
CA GLY A 354 -38.17 35.74 -27.42
C GLY A 354 -37.51 34.37 -27.42
N TYR A 355 -38.32 33.31 -27.44
CA TYR A 355 -37.82 31.94 -27.48
C TYR A 355 -37.40 31.54 -28.90
N THR A 356 -36.20 31.00 -29.05
CA THR A 356 -35.67 30.52 -30.34
C THR A 356 -35.01 29.16 -30.17
N GLU A 357 -35.31 28.22 -31.07
CA GLU A 357 -34.61 26.94 -31.11
C GLU A 357 -33.26 27.05 -31.83
N LYS A 358 -32.25 26.40 -31.26
CA LYS A 358 -30.92 26.27 -31.86
C LYS A 358 -30.53 24.80 -31.97
N LYS A 359 -30.17 24.35 -33.18
CA LYS A 359 -29.64 23.01 -33.39
C LYS A 359 -28.19 22.91 -32.93
N VAL A 360 -27.88 21.90 -32.13
CA VAL A 360 -26.56 21.64 -31.54
C VAL A 360 -26.21 20.18 -31.68
N GLN A 361 -24.92 19.87 -31.82
CA GLN A 361 -24.48 18.48 -31.91
C GLN A 361 -24.77 17.73 -30.61
N ILE A 362 -25.30 16.51 -30.72
CA ILE A 362 -25.53 15.63 -29.56
C ILE A 362 -24.22 15.29 -28.86
N HIS A 363 -23.14 15.11 -29.64
CA HIS A 363 -21.80 14.92 -29.13
C HIS A 363 -20.79 15.82 -29.86
N PRO A 364 -20.07 16.73 -29.17
CA PRO A 364 -19.17 17.73 -29.77
C PRO A 364 -17.99 17.21 -30.59
N LYS A 365 -17.69 15.91 -30.54
CA LYS A 365 -16.62 15.28 -31.30
C LYS A 365 -17.11 14.13 -32.19
N ASN A 366 -18.41 13.85 -32.20
CA ASN A 366 -18.98 12.73 -32.93
C ASN A 366 -20.26 13.17 -33.64
N GLU A 367 -20.10 13.64 -34.88
CA GLU A 367 -21.19 14.15 -35.69
C GLU A 367 -22.16 13.06 -36.14
N SER A 368 -21.77 11.78 -36.12
CA SER A 368 -22.63 10.66 -36.55
C SER A 368 -23.82 10.43 -35.63
N LEU A 369 -23.78 10.97 -34.40
CA LEU A 369 -24.91 10.91 -33.46
C LEU A 369 -25.98 11.96 -33.78
N GLY A 370 -25.72 12.89 -34.69
CA GLY A 370 -26.69 13.89 -35.14
C GLY A 370 -26.79 15.11 -34.22
N TYR A 371 -27.94 15.78 -34.33
CA TYR A 371 -28.20 17.08 -33.73
C TYR A 371 -29.47 17.04 -32.89
N ARG A 372 -29.49 17.81 -31.80
CA ARG A 372 -30.67 18.09 -30.98
C ARG A 372 -30.98 19.58 -30.99
N SER A 373 -32.22 19.96 -30.70
CA SER A 373 -32.60 21.36 -30.53
C SER A 373 -32.46 21.75 -29.05
N ILE A 374 -31.87 22.92 -28.78
CA ILE A 374 -31.94 23.56 -27.47
C ILE A 374 -32.75 24.84 -27.57
N LEU A 375 -33.44 25.19 -26.50
CA LEU A 375 -34.25 26.40 -26.42
C LEU A 375 -33.41 27.55 -25.84
N LEU A 376 -33.32 28.67 -26.57
CA LEU A 376 -32.75 29.92 -26.07
C LEU A 376 -33.92 30.84 -25.68
N GLY A 377 -33.85 31.54 -24.55
CA GLY A 377 -34.93 32.39 -24.07
C GLY A 377 -34.42 33.65 -23.35
N PRO A 378 -35.29 34.65 -23.12
CA PRO A 378 -34.93 35.90 -22.43
C PRO A 378 -34.55 35.66 -20.96
N GLU A 379 -35.01 34.56 -20.36
CA GLU A 379 -34.68 34.16 -18.99
C GLU A 379 -34.16 32.73 -18.97
N VAL A 380 -33.05 32.51 -18.25
CA VAL A 380 -32.44 31.18 -18.07
C VAL A 380 -32.01 30.95 -16.64
N PHE A 381 -31.89 29.68 -16.26
CA PHE A 381 -31.38 29.25 -14.97
C PHE A 381 -29.93 28.81 -15.07
N VAL A 382 -29.15 29.16 -14.04
CA VAL A 382 -27.80 28.65 -13.78
C VAL A 382 -27.71 28.22 -12.32
N GLU A 383 -26.76 27.36 -11.97
CA GLU A 383 -26.60 26.93 -10.57
C GLU A 383 -26.02 28.05 -9.69
N GLN A 384 -26.46 28.12 -8.43
CA GLN A 384 -25.96 29.08 -7.43
C GLN A 384 -24.44 29.05 -7.31
N ALA A 385 -23.85 27.86 -7.31
CA ALA A 385 -22.42 27.61 -7.26
C ALA A 385 -21.64 28.30 -8.39
N ASP A 386 -22.14 28.22 -9.62
CA ASP A 386 -21.53 28.85 -10.78
C ASP A 386 -21.75 30.36 -10.76
N ALA A 387 -22.97 30.81 -10.42
CA ALA A 387 -23.33 32.22 -10.32
C ALA A 387 -22.43 32.99 -9.34
N LEU A 388 -22.04 32.36 -8.22
CA LEU A 388 -21.13 32.96 -7.22
C LEU A 388 -19.76 33.34 -7.80
N CYS A 389 -19.37 32.72 -8.91
CA CYS A 389 -18.09 32.95 -9.57
C CYS A 389 -18.16 34.04 -10.65
N PHE A 390 -19.35 34.54 -10.98
CA PHE A 390 -19.52 35.56 -12.01
C PHE A 390 -18.99 36.91 -11.52
N LYS A 391 -18.49 37.71 -12.44
CA LYS A 391 -18.10 39.10 -12.17
C LYS A 391 -18.67 40.04 -13.20
N LYS A 392 -19.16 41.18 -12.73
CA LYS A 392 -19.64 42.28 -13.55
C LYS A 392 -18.55 42.72 -14.54
N GLY A 393 -18.92 42.81 -15.81
CA GLY A 393 -18.09 43.20 -16.94
C GLY A 393 -17.35 42.05 -17.64
N GLU A 394 -17.29 40.85 -17.07
CA GLU A 394 -16.62 39.68 -17.67
C GLU A 394 -17.56 38.90 -18.61
N ASN A 395 -16.98 38.19 -19.59
CA ASN A 395 -17.71 37.26 -20.45
C ASN A 395 -17.72 35.84 -19.84
N VAL A 396 -18.90 35.23 -19.83
CA VAL A 396 -19.13 33.85 -19.40
C VAL A 396 -19.67 33.06 -20.60
N THR A 397 -19.13 31.86 -20.84
CA THR A 397 -19.58 30.99 -21.93
C THR A 397 -20.72 30.11 -21.44
N PHE A 398 -21.91 30.36 -21.98
CA PHE A 398 -23.07 29.50 -21.82
C PHE A 398 -22.94 28.38 -22.86
N ILE A 399 -22.70 27.14 -22.40
CA ILE A 399 -22.36 26.03 -23.31
C ILE A 399 -23.45 25.88 -24.37
N ASN A 400 -23.03 25.71 -25.62
CA ASN A 400 -23.88 25.65 -26.82
C ASN A 400 -24.65 26.93 -27.19
N TRP A 401 -24.65 27.98 -26.36
CA TRP A 401 -25.20 29.29 -26.71
C TRP A 401 -24.13 30.22 -27.28
N GLY A 402 -23.08 30.52 -26.50
CA GLY A 402 -22.04 31.50 -26.82
C GLY A 402 -21.61 32.30 -25.59
N ASN A 403 -20.87 33.39 -25.82
CA ASN A 403 -20.43 34.29 -24.76
C ASN A 403 -21.50 35.33 -24.42
N LEU A 404 -21.79 35.45 -23.12
CA LEU A 404 -22.66 36.49 -22.56
C LEU A 404 -21.84 37.37 -21.62
N ARG A 405 -21.99 38.68 -21.73
CA ARG A 405 -21.32 39.65 -20.86
C ARG A 405 -22.17 39.91 -19.63
N ILE A 406 -21.61 39.72 -18.44
CA ILE A 406 -22.34 39.97 -17.19
C ILE A 406 -22.43 41.48 -16.95
N MET A 407 -23.65 42.01 -16.93
CA MET A 407 -23.93 43.44 -16.79
C MET A 407 -24.17 43.82 -15.33
N ASP A 408 -24.94 43.02 -14.60
CA ASP A 408 -25.14 43.22 -13.16
C ASP A 408 -25.41 41.92 -12.41
N ILE A 409 -25.16 41.93 -11.10
CA ILE A 409 -25.37 40.78 -10.22
C ILE A 409 -26.14 41.27 -8.98
N HIS A 410 -27.38 40.82 -8.84
CA HIS A 410 -28.26 41.20 -7.75
C HIS A 410 -28.14 40.22 -6.60
N LYS A 411 -27.88 40.74 -5.39
CA LYS A 411 -27.61 39.92 -4.19
C LYS A 411 -28.56 40.27 -3.06
N GLN A 412 -28.97 39.26 -2.30
CA GLN A 412 -29.66 39.39 -1.03
C GLN A 412 -28.84 38.66 0.04
N GLY A 413 -28.09 39.43 0.85
CA GLY A 413 -27.09 38.87 1.76
C GLY A 413 -25.95 38.19 1.00
N GLN A 414 -25.69 36.91 1.30
CA GLN A 414 -24.67 36.09 0.62
C GLN A 414 -25.23 35.35 -0.62
N LEU A 415 -26.54 35.41 -0.85
CA LEU A 415 -27.20 34.75 -1.98
C LEU A 415 -27.27 35.67 -3.19
N ILE A 416 -26.98 35.14 -4.38
CA ILE A 416 -27.29 35.80 -5.65
C ILE A 416 -28.72 35.46 -6.02
N VAL A 417 -29.56 36.47 -6.20
CA VAL A 417 -31.00 36.31 -6.49
C VAL A 417 -31.32 36.41 -7.98
N SER A 418 -30.61 37.27 -8.72
CA SER A 418 -30.72 37.36 -10.18
C SER A 418 -29.47 37.99 -10.80
N ILE A 419 -29.30 37.81 -12.11
CA ILE A 419 -28.16 38.33 -12.87
C ILE A 419 -28.67 38.96 -14.16
N ASP A 420 -28.15 40.13 -14.52
CA ASP A 420 -28.35 40.72 -15.84
C ASP A 420 -27.15 40.41 -16.72
N ALA A 421 -27.39 39.82 -17.89
CA ALA A 421 -26.35 39.52 -18.87
C ALA A 421 -26.77 40.03 -20.26
N CYS A 422 -25.82 40.43 -21.09
CA CYS A 422 -26.08 40.87 -22.47
C CYS A 422 -25.39 39.92 -23.47
N LEU A 423 -26.05 39.63 -24.59
CA LEU A 423 -25.47 38.80 -25.65
C LEU A 423 -24.18 39.44 -26.19
N ASN A 424 -23.11 38.65 -26.26
CA ASN A 424 -21.83 39.05 -26.88
C ASN A 424 -21.32 37.91 -27.78
N LEU A 425 -22.16 37.51 -28.73
CA LEU A 425 -21.94 36.32 -29.57
C LEU A 425 -20.81 36.52 -30.60
N GLU A 426 -20.43 37.76 -30.89
CA GLU A 426 -19.29 38.09 -31.75
C GLU A 426 -17.95 37.70 -31.10
N ASP A 427 -17.88 37.69 -29.77
CA ASP A 427 -16.73 37.19 -29.03
C ASP A 427 -16.73 35.66 -29.01
N THR A 428 -15.87 35.07 -29.83
CA THR A 428 -15.69 33.62 -29.95
C THR A 428 -14.50 33.07 -29.14
N ASP A 429 -13.90 33.87 -28.24
CA ASP A 429 -12.84 33.39 -27.34
C ASP A 429 -13.41 32.60 -26.15
N TYR A 430 -13.72 31.33 -26.39
CA TYR A 430 -14.20 30.40 -25.35
C TYR A 430 -13.08 29.81 -24.47
N LYS A 431 -11.81 30.19 -24.68
CA LYS A 431 -10.68 29.59 -23.94
C LYS A 431 -10.37 30.34 -22.65
N LYS A 432 -10.72 31.62 -22.56
CA LYS A 432 -10.41 32.48 -21.41
C LYS A 432 -11.61 32.75 -20.50
N THR A 433 -12.77 32.21 -20.85
CA THR A 433 -14.06 32.44 -20.18
C THR A 433 -14.42 31.26 -19.28
N LEU A 434 -15.16 31.54 -18.20
CA LEU A 434 -15.80 30.51 -17.39
C LEU A 434 -16.90 29.82 -18.22
N LYS A 435 -16.90 28.49 -18.28
CA LYS A 435 -17.91 27.71 -19.02
C LYS A 435 -18.94 27.15 -18.07
N ILE A 436 -20.21 27.41 -18.34
CA ILE A 436 -21.31 26.99 -17.48
C ILE A 436 -22.42 26.27 -18.24
N THR A 437 -23.14 25.43 -17.51
CA THR A 437 -24.37 24.77 -17.93
C THR A 437 -25.56 25.63 -17.51
N TRP A 438 -26.62 25.61 -18.31
CA TRP A 438 -27.79 26.45 -18.13
C TRP A 438 -29.03 25.79 -18.73
N LEU A 439 -30.22 26.20 -18.28
CA LEU A 439 -31.52 25.76 -18.82
C LEU A 439 -32.40 26.97 -19.07
N ALA A 440 -33.17 26.98 -20.16
CA ALA A 440 -34.14 28.04 -20.39
C ALA A 440 -35.28 27.96 -19.35
N ASP A 441 -35.73 29.12 -18.86
CA ASP A 441 -36.93 29.17 -18.02
C ASP A 441 -38.17 28.89 -18.90
N PRO A 442 -38.97 27.86 -18.62
CA PRO A 442 -40.04 27.43 -19.52
C PRO A 442 -41.33 28.26 -19.45
N LYS A 443 -41.39 29.36 -18.67
CA LYS A 443 -42.63 30.14 -18.38
C LYS A 443 -43.63 30.30 -19.53
N ASP A 444 -43.18 30.53 -20.77
CA ASP A 444 -44.05 30.67 -21.95
C ASP A 444 -43.83 29.58 -23.03
N SER A 445 -43.14 28.48 -22.70
CA SER A 445 -42.81 27.39 -23.63
C SER A 445 -43.65 26.13 -23.36
N HIS A 446 -44.03 25.41 -24.43
CA HIS A 446 -44.75 24.12 -24.33
C HIS A 446 -43.86 22.95 -23.84
N LEU A 447 -42.58 23.17 -23.54
CA LEU A 447 -41.61 22.14 -23.18
C LEU A 447 -41.31 22.18 -21.67
N PRO A 448 -41.76 21.20 -20.88
CA PRO A 448 -41.45 21.14 -19.45
C PRO A 448 -40.01 20.73 -19.20
N LEU A 449 -39.39 21.30 -18.17
CA LEU A 449 -38.12 20.80 -17.63
C LEU A 449 -38.37 19.49 -16.87
N ILE A 450 -37.44 18.55 -16.97
CA ILE A 450 -37.66 17.17 -16.50
C ILE A 450 -37.06 17.01 -15.10
N PRO A 451 -37.81 16.52 -14.09
CA PRO A 451 -37.22 16.18 -12.80
C PRO A 451 -36.30 14.96 -12.95
N VAL A 452 -35.10 15.05 -12.39
CA VAL A 452 -34.07 14.01 -12.48
C VAL A 452 -33.56 13.65 -11.09
N SER A 453 -33.47 12.36 -10.80
CA SER A 453 -32.79 11.85 -9.60
C SER A 453 -31.47 11.19 -10.00
N CYS A 454 -30.35 11.74 -9.55
CA CYS A 454 -29.03 11.19 -9.77
C CYS A 454 -28.56 10.39 -8.54
N LEU A 455 -28.42 9.07 -8.70
CA LEU A 455 -27.89 8.16 -7.71
C LEU A 455 -26.39 8.00 -7.90
N THR A 456 -25.62 8.26 -6.84
CA THR A 456 -24.17 8.04 -6.79
C THR A 456 -23.88 6.94 -5.77
N TYR A 457 -23.04 5.99 -6.17
CA TYR A 457 -22.64 4.86 -5.33
C TYR A 457 -21.17 4.92 -4.98
N ASP A 458 -20.85 4.62 -3.74
CA ASP A 458 -19.50 4.40 -3.24
C ASP A 458 -19.22 2.89 -3.11
N ASN A 459 -18.02 2.53 -2.69
CA ASN A 459 -17.62 1.15 -2.50
C ASN A 459 -18.44 0.45 -1.40
N LEU A 460 -18.60 -0.87 -1.53
CA LEU A 460 -19.34 -1.72 -0.59
C LEU A 460 -18.67 -1.79 0.79
N LEU A 461 -17.32 -1.72 0.82
CA LEU A 461 -16.52 -1.72 2.04
C LEU A 461 -15.66 -0.46 2.16
N ASN A 462 -15.56 0.06 3.39
CA ASN A 462 -14.66 1.17 3.73
C ASN A 462 -13.19 0.74 3.83
N LYS A 463 -12.92 -0.57 4.02
CA LYS A 463 -11.56 -1.12 4.07
C LYS A 463 -11.15 -1.65 2.71
N ALA A 464 -10.02 -1.16 2.19
CA ALA A 464 -9.52 -1.52 0.87
C ALA A 464 -9.10 -3.00 0.77
N ILE A 465 -8.42 -3.52 1.79
CA ILE A 465 -7.91 -4.90 1.80
C ILE A 465 -8.36 -5.58 3.10
N LEU A 466 -9.01 -6.74 2.98
CA LEU A 466 -9.36 -7.58 4.11
C LEU A 466 -8.22 -8.59 4.37
N GLY A 467 -7.68 -8.59 5.58
CA GLY A 467 -6.78 -9.62 6.10
C GLY A 467 -7.50 -10.97 6.33
N LYS A 468 -6.73 -12.02 6.66
CA LYS A 468 -7.28 -13.37 6.83
C LYS A 468 -8.24 -13.48 8.00
N ASP A 469 -8.00 -12.73 9.08
CA ASP A 469 -8.81 -12.75 10.31
C ASP A 469 -9.82 -11.59 10.40
N ASP A 470 -9.88 -10.74 9.36
CA ASP A 470 -10.83 -9.63 9.32
C ASP A 470 -12.28 -10.12 9.16
N ASP A 471 -13.14 -9.73 10.10
CA ASP A 471 -14.59 -9.81 9.90
C ASP A 471 -15.06 -8.68 8.97
N PHE A 472 -15.35 -9.03 7.72
CA PHE A 472 -15.81 -8.09 6.69
C PHE A 472 -17.07 -7.30 7.10
N LYS A 473 -17.89 -7.84 8.00
CA LYS A 473 -19.12 -7.21 8.49
C LYS A 473 -18.86 -5.89 9.22
N LEU A 474 -17.66 -5.72 9.80
CA LEU A 474 -17.27 -4.50 10.51
C LEU A 474 -16.91 -3.35 9.58
N TYR A 475 -16.65 -3.63 8.31
CA TYR A 475 -16.14 -2.66 7.34
C TYR A 475 -17.17 -2.27 6.28
N VAL A 476 -18.43 -2.63 6.46
CA VAL A 476 -19.54 -2.27 5.57
C VAL A 476 -19.67 -0.75 5.46
N ASN A 477 -19.70 -0.24 4.23
CA ASN A 477 -19.99 1.17 3.98
C ASN A 477 -21.50 1.42 4.04
N LYS A 478 -21.98 1.98 5.16
CA LYS A 478 -23.41 2.29 5.36
C LYS A 478 -23.89 3.53 4.59
N TYR A 479 -22.97 4.36 4.09
CA TYR A 479 -23.27 5.61 3.38
C TYR A 479 -22.89 5.52 1.90
N SER A 480 -22.96 4.31 1.35
CA SER A 480 -22.52 3.99 -0.02
C SER A 480 -23.49 4.39 -1.12
N LYS A 481 -24.65 4.98 -0.81
CA LYS A 481 -25.68 5.41 -1.77
C LYS A 481 -26.06 6.85 -1.42
N LYS A 482 -25.94 7.75 -2.39
CA LYS A 482 -26.32 9.17 -2.27
C LYS A 482 -27.24 9.53 -3.43
N GLU A 483 -28.25 10.33 -3.16
CA GLU A 483 -29.20 10.82 -4.15
C GLU A 483 -29.11 12.34 -4.25
N GLN A 484 -29.17 12.85 -5.48
CA GLN A 484 -29.21 14.28 -5.76
C GLN A 484 -30.32 14.56 -6.76
N CYS A 485 -31.17 15.54 -6.46
CA CYS A 485 -32.24 15.97 -7.36
C CYS A 485 -31.72 17.05 -8.30
N LEU A 486 -31.98 16.91 -9.59
CA LEU A 486 -31.63 17.88 -10.61
C LEU A 486 -32.89 18.27 -11.39
N LEU A 487 -32.83 19.44 -12.01
CA LEU A 487 -33.77 19.86 -13.04
C LEU A 487 -33.10 19.70 -14.40
N GLY A 488 -33.72 18.94 -15.28
CA GLY A 488 -33.14 18.47 -16.54
C GLY A 488 -33.72 19.16 -17.77
N ASP A 489 -32.92 19.16 -18.84
CA ASP A 489 -33.34 19.53 -20.18
C ASP A 489 -34.53 18.68 -20.68
N PRO A 490 -35.48 19.25 -21.47
CA PRO A 490 -36.66 18.53 -21.96
C PRO A 490 -36.35 17.21 -22.68
N ASP A 491 -35.22 17.10 -23.37
CA ASP A 491 -34.83 15.88 -24.10
C ASP A 491 -34.64 14.66 -23.18
N LEU A 492 -34.46 14.87 -21.87
CA LEU A 492 -34.33 13.78 -20.90
C LEU A 492 -35.61 12.93 -20.79
N CYS A 493 -36.77 13.43 -21.23
CA CYS A 493 -38.00 12.63 -21.28
C CYS A 493 -37.91 11.46 -22.28
N HIS A 494 -36.99 11.51 -23.24
CA HIS A 494 -36.81 10.48 -24.26
C HIS A 494 -35.77 9.41 -23.88
N VAL A 495 -35.09 9.58 -22.75
CA VAL A 495 -34.06 8.64 -22.28
C VAL A 495 -34.72 7.37 -21.74
N LYS A 496 -34.34 6.22 -22.28
CA LYS A 496 -34.89 4.91 -21.91
C LYS A 496 -33.99 4.21 -20.90
N LYS A 497 -34.57 3.25 -20.17
CA LYS A 497 -33.81 2.39 -19.26
C LYS A 497 -32.65 1.71 -20.00
N GLY A 498 -31.45 1.82 -19.45
CA GLY A 498 -30.21 1.29 -20.01
C GLY A 498 -29.44 2.26 -20.92
N ASP A 499 -30.04 3.39 -21.33
CA ASP A 499 -29.32 4.40 -22.10
C ASP A 499 -28.22 5.04 -21.25
N ILE A 500 -27.03 5.19 -21.85
CA ILE A 500 -25.88 5.86 -21.23
C ILE A 500 -25.76 7.25 -21.81
N ILE A 501 -25.79 8.26 -20.94
CA ILE A 501 -25.71 9.68 -21.30
C ILE A 501 -24.61 10.38 -20.48
N GLN A 502 -24.21 11.56 -20.92
CA GLN A 502 -23.34 12.45 -20.16
C GLN A 502 -24.09 13.72 -19.77
N ILE A 503 -24.19 13.98 -18.46
CA ILE A 503 -24.60 15.31 -17.99
C ILE A 503 -23.35 16.18 -18.05
N GLN A 504 -23.42 17.24 -18.86
CA GLN A 504 -22.30 18.14 -19.08
C GLN A 504 -21.77 18.71 -17.75
N ARG A 505 -20.44 18.73 -17.58
CA ARG A 505 -19.75 19.17 -16.34
C ARG A 505 -20.12 18.38 -15.06
N ARG A 506 -20.73 17.19 -15.20
CA ARG A 506 -21.09 16.36 -14.04
C ARG A 506 -20.55 14.94 -14.14
N GLY A 507 -20.75 14.27 -15.28
CA GLY A 507 -20.23 12.93 -15.49
C GLY A 507 -21.11 12.07 -16.39
N PHE A 508 -20.81 10.77 -16.40
CA PHE A 508 -21.57 9.78 -17.16
C PHE A 508 -22.62 9.13 -16.27
N TYR A 509 -23.78 8.82 -16.85
CA TYR A 509 -24.90 8.23 -16.14
C TYR A 509 -25.57 7.18 -17.02
N ILE A 510 -26.10 6.12 -16.39
CA ILE A 510 -27.00 5.15 -17.02
C ILE A 510 -28.41 5.36 -16.46
N CYS A 511 -29.42 5.32 -17.33
CA CYS A 511 -30.81 5.42 -16.92
C CYS A 511 -31.30 4.11 -16.28
N ASP A 512 -31.68 4.16 -15.00
CA ASP A 512 -32.22 3.02 -14.25
C ASP A 512 -33.75 2.97 -14.31
N ALA A 513 -34.38 4.15 -14.31
CA ALA A 513 -35.80 4.33 -14.57
C ALA A 513 -36.04 5.58 -15.45
N PRO A 514 -36.77 5.45 -16.57
CA PRO A 514 -37.09 6.60 -17.42
C PRO A 514 -38.06 7.55 -16.72
N TYR A 515 -38.13 8.78 -17.22
CA TYR A 515 -39.15 9.74 -16.78
C TYR A 515 -40.55 9.25 -17.14
N GLU A 516 -41.51 9.39 -16.22
CA GLU A 516 -42.93 9.11 -16.46
C GLU A 516 -43.76 10.31 -16.03
N SER A 517 -44.52 10.90 -16.96
CA SER A 517 -45.40 12.05 -16.65
C SER A 517 -46.55 11.70 -15.71
N ALA A 518 -46.94 10.42 -15.66
CA ALA A 518 -47.86 9.86 -14.68
C ALA A 518 -47.49 8.40 -14.46
N CYS A 519 -46.91 8.11 -13.30
CA CYS A 519 -46.56 6.75 -12.93
C CYS A 519 -47.82 5.92 -12.72
N LEU A 520 -47.86 4.72 -13.32
CA LEU A 520 -49.00 3.81 -13.22
C LEU A 520 -49.36 3.44 -11.78
N ALA A 521 -48.36 3.44 -10.88
CA ALA A 521 -48.55 3.07 -9.48
C ALA A 521 -49.10 4.21 -8.61
N THR A 522 -48.73 5.46 -8.88
CA THR A 522 -49.02 6.61 -8.00
C THR A 522 -49.92 7.67 -8.64
N GLY A 523 -50.09 7.65 -9.96
CA GLY A 523 -50.77 8.70 -10.72
C GLY A 523 -50.03 10.05 -10.75
N HIS A 524 -48.83 10.11 -10.19
CA HIS A 524 -48.00 11.31 -10.11
C HIS A 524 -46.79 11.22 -11.04
N GLU A 525 -46.24 12.38 -11.40
CA GLU A 525 -45.00 12.49 -12.17
C GLU A 525 -43.84 11.81 -11.43
N SER A 526 -43.09 10.94 -12.13
CA SER A 526 -41.91 10.24 -11.63
C SER A 526 -40.65 10.76 -12.33
N PRO A 527 -39.57 11.08 -11.57
CA PRO A 527 -38.35 11.62 -12.15
C PRO A 527 -37.60 10.58 -12.98
N CYS A 528 -36.78 11.06 -13.94
CA CYS A 528 -35.78 10.21 -14.58
C CYS A 528 -34.70 9.83 -13.55
N VAL A 529 -34.53 8.54 -13.27
CA VAL A 529 -33.53 8.04 -12.32
C VAL A 529 -32.27 7.62 -13.05
N LEU A 530 -31.18 8.29 -12.74
CA LEU A 530 -29.87 8.15 -13.38
C LEU A 530 -28.84 7.66 -12.37
N ILE A 531 -28.13 6.58 -12.68
CA ILE A 531 -27.03 6.06 -11.87
C ILE A 531 -25.70 6.59 -12.41
N ASN A 532 -24.89 7.21 -11.56
CA ASN A 532 -23.55 7.68 -11.91
C ASN A 532 -22.65 6.50 -12.29
N ILE A 533 -22.02 6.61 -13.46
CA ILE A 533 -20.99 5.70 -13.94
C ILE A 533 -19.64 6.33 -13.59
N PRO A 534 -18.81 5.68 -12.76
CA PRO A 534 -17.49 6.20 -12.43
C PRO A 534 -16.60 6.28 -13.66
N ASP A 535 -15.71 7.25 -13.66
CA ASP A 535 -14.86 7.57 -14.82
C ASP A 535 -13.40 7.05 -14.65
N GLY A 536 -13.09 6.52 -13.47
CA GLY A 536 -11.77 5.96 -13.12
C GLY A 536 -10.75 6.99 -12.65
N SER A 537 -11.16 8.21 -12.31
CA SER A 537 -10.31 9.21 -11.65
C SER A 537 -10.56 9.26 -10.14
N SER A 538 -9.50 9.49 -9.37
CA SER A 538 -9.52 9.53 -7.89
C SER A 538 -9.96 10.88 -7.31
N LYS A 539 -10.53 11.77 -8.13
CA LYS A 539 -11.06 13.06 -7.69
C LYS A 539 -12.57 12.92 -7.51
N ASP A 540 -13.11 13.46 -6.41
CA ASP A 540 -14.55 13.68 -6.24
C ASP A 540 -15.02 14.63 -7.34
N ASP A 541 -15.39 14.05 -8.49
CA ASP A 541 -15.77 14.78 -9.68
C ASP A 541 -17.23 15.24 -9.55
N THR A 542 -17.37 16.44 -8.99
CA THR A 542 -18.41 17.37 -9.43
C THR A 542 -17.70 18.65 -9.88
N THR A 543 -17.58 18.87 -11.19
CA THR A 543 -16.96 20.10 -11.76
C THR A 543 -17.86 21.34 -11.69
N VAL A 544 -18.87 21.29 -10.82
CA VAL A 544 -19.62 22.44 -10.31
C VAL A 544 -18.94 22.89 -9.02
N ILE A 545 -18.69 24.19 -8.91
CA ILE A 545 -17.92 24.79 -7.82
C ILE A 545 -18.65 24.59 -6.48
N ASN A 546 -18.34 23.52 -5.74
CA ASN A 546 -18.98 23.17 -4.47
C ASN A 546 -19.12 24.37 -3.52
N SER A 547 -20.35 24.79 -3.23
CA SER A 547 -20.68 25.76 -2.19
C SER A 547 -21.02 25.03 -0.89
N LYS A 548 -20.04 24.91 0.01
CA LYS A 548 -20.32 24.58 1.43
C LYS A 548 -20.94 25.81 2.09
N VAL A 549 -22.26 25.80 2.33
CA VAL A 549 -22.89 26.67 3.33
C VAL A 549 -23.11 25.85 4.60
N GLU A 550 -22.46 26.31 5.66
CA GLU A 550 -22.44 25.75 7.00
C GLU A 550 -23.82 25.91 7.67
N SER A 551 -24.36 24.83 8.24
CA SER A 551 -25.29 24.92 9.37
C SER A 551 -24.54 24.56 10.65
N SER A 552 -24.66 25.45 11.61
CA SER A 552 -23.80 25.60 12.77
C SER A 552 -24.01 24.55 13.86
N LYS A 553 -22.94 23.80 14.17
CA LYS A 553 -22.39 23.71 15.53
C LYS A 553 -20.88 23.44 15.48
N SER A 554 -20.19 24.18 16.35
CA SER A 554 -18.79 24.14 16.79
C SER A 554 -17.68 24.51 15.78
N GLY A 555 -17.29 25.78 15.80
CA GLY A 555 -16.09 26.17 16.54
C GLY A 555 -14.79 26.37 15.75
N SER A 556 -14.35 27.63 15.74
CA SER A 556 -12.96 28.12 15.64
C SER A 556 -12.35 28.36 14.25
N VAL A 557 -12.76 29.50 13.70
CA VAL A 557 -11.92 30.58 13.15
C VAL A 557 -10.40 30.35 13.19
N LYS A 558 -9.81 30.16 12.00
CA LYS A 558 -8.50 30.72 11.65
C LYS A 558 -8.72 31.82 10.61
N THR A 559 -8.41 33.03 11.04
CA THR A 559 -8.29 34.25 10.25
C THR A 559 -7.15 34.11 9.24
N ASN A 560 -7.50 34.14 7.96
CA ASN A 560 -6.58 34.37 6.86
C ASN A 560 -6.20 35.85 6.83
N LYS A 561 -4.90 36.16 6.86
CA LYS A 561 -4.39 37.43 6.35
C LYS A 561 -4.62 37.46 4.83
N LYS A 562 -5.55 38.31 4.40
CA LYS A 562 -5.51 38.95 3.07
C LYS A 562 -4.45 40.06 3.13
N THR A 563 -3.51 40.08 2.21
CA THR A 563 -2.78 41.30 1.86
C THR A 563 -3.67 42.14 0.93
N VAL A 564 -3.68 43.44 1.22
CA VAL A 564 -4.60 44.48 0.76
C VAL A 564 -4.06 45.14 -0.52
N LYS A 565 -4.95 45.83 -1.24
CA LYS A 565 -4.59 46.84 -2.26
C LYS A 565 -3.49 47.79 -1.74
N ILE A 566 -2.59 48.14 -2.64
CA ILE A 566 -1.56 49.15 -2.46
C ILE A 566 -2.22 50.52 -2.44
N GLU A 567 -2.54 51.01 -1.24
CA GLU A 567 -2.35 52.40 -0.88
C GLU A 567 -1.65 52.36 0.49
N ASN A 568 -0.42 52.88 0.52
CA ASN A 568 0.60 52.83 1.60
C ASN A 568 1.33 51.49 1.79
N LEU A 569 2.26 51.17 0.87
CA LEU A 569 3.27 50.13 1.08
C LEU A 569 4.59 50.73 1.58
N THR A 570 5.26 50.00 2.46
CA THR A 570 6.64 50.30 2.86
C THR A 570 7.63 49.98 1.72
N PRO A 571 8.84 50.60 1.67
CA PRO A 571 9.80 50.42 0.58
C PRO A 571 10.15 48.95 0.27
N GLU A 572 10.12 48.10 1.30
CA GLU A 572 10.44 46.68 1.23
C GLU A 572 9.32 45.84 0.58
N GLU A 573 8.06 46.25 0.76
CA GLU A 573 6.90 45.61 0.15
C GLU A 573 6.73 46.04 -1.33
N ALA A 574 7.11 47.27 -1.66
CA ALA A 574 7.18 47.76 -3.04
C ALA A 574 8.26 47.03 -3.85
N ALA A 575 9.42 46.74 -3.25
CA ALA A 575 10.50 45.99 -3.89
C ALA A 575 10.10 44.54 -4.21
N LYS A 576 9.41 43.85 -3.29
CA LYS A 576 8.89 42.49 -3.51
C LYS A 576 7.80 42.42 -4.58
N ALA A 577 6.94 43.43 -4.66
CA ALA A 577 5.93 43.52 -5.72
C ALA A 577 6.56 43.75 -7.11
N ALA A 578 7.62 44.56 -7.19
CA ALA A 578 8.38 44.80 -8.41
C ALA A 578 9.11 43.55 -8.91
N GLU A 579 9.75 42.79 -8.00
CA GLU A 579 10.47 41.55 -8.34
C GLU A 579 9.50 40.46 -8.84
N GLN A 580 8.29 40.39 -8.28
CA GLN A 580 7.25 39.45 -8.69
C GLN A 580 6.61 39.81 -10.04
N HIS A 581 6.64 41.09 -10.42
CA HIS A 581 6.20 41.58 -11.72
C HIS A 581 7.26 41.31 -12.82
N CYS A 582 8.55 41.53 -12.54
CA CYS A 582 9.65 41.16 -13.45
C CYS A 582 9.65 39.67 -13.79
N ARG A 583 9.51 38.78 -12.79
CA ARG A 583 9.44 37.32 -13.02
C ARG A 583 8.20 36.88 -13.79
N LYS A 584 7.12 37.68 -13.81
CA LYS A 584 5.91 37.41 -14.60
C LYS A 584 6.08 37.79 -16.07
N GLU A 585 6.80 38.87 -16.36
CA GLU A 585 7.09 39.28 -17.74
C GLU A 585 8.18 38.39 -18.38
N GLU A 586 9.21 37.97 -17.63
CA GLU A 586 10.21 36.98 -18.10
C GLU A 586 9.56 35.64 -18.50
N LYS A 587 8.58 35.17 -17.71
CA LYS A 587 7.81 33.95 -18.03
C LYS A 587 6.93 34.11 -19.27
N LYS A 588 6.54 35.33 -19.63
CA LYS A 588 5.73 35.65 -20.81
C LYS A 588 6.60 35.67 -22.07
N GLU A 589 7.80 36.23 -21.99
CA GLU A 589 8.79 36.24 -23.08
C GLU A 589 9.29 34.84 -23.42
N ALA A 590 9.62 34.03 -22.41
CA ALA A 590 10.01 32.62 -22.61
C ALA A 590 8.90 31.81 -23.32
N ARG A 591 7.62 32.13 -23.06
CA ARG A 591 6.46 31.49 -23.71
C ARG A 591 6.28 31.93 -25.16
N LYS A 592 6.73 33.14 -25.52
CA LYS A 592 6.72 33.67 -26.90
C LYS A 592 7.84 33.04 -27.73
N GLU A 593 9.05 32.92 -27.17
CA GLU A 593 10.17 32.23 -27.83
C GLU A 593 9.88 30.74 -28.10
N GLY A 594 9.25 30.05 -27.14
CA GLY A 594 8.87 28.64 -27.30
C GLY A 594 7.88 28.40 -28.45
N LYS A 595 6.99 29.37 -28.70
CA LYS A 595 6.04 29.31 -29.83
C LYS A 595 6.72 29.58 -31.19
N LEU A 596 7.76 30.41 -31.24
CA LEU A 596 8.53 30.64 -32.47
C LEU A 596 9.36 29.40 -32.85
N LYS A 597 10.03 28.79 -31.87
CA LYS A 597 10.85 27.57 -32.07
C LYS A 597 10.02 26.35 -32.46
N ALA A 598 8.78 26.26 -31.99
CA ALA A 598 7.83 25.22 -32.39
C ALA A 598 7.39 25.34 -33.86
N LYS A 599 7.26 26.57 -34.39
CA LYS A 599 6.91 26.80 -35.80
C LYS A 599 8.05 26.47 -36.78
N GLN A 600 9.31 26.67 -36.38
CA GLN A 600 10.47 26.31 -37.19
C GLN A 600 10.68 24.79 -37.29
N LYS A 601 10.43 24.03 -36.20
CA LYS A 601 10.57 22.56 -36.20
C LYS A 601 9.57 21.83 -37.10
N THR A 602 8.38 22.38 -37.32
CA THR A 602 7.38 21.77 -38.21
C THR A 602 7.79 21.87 -39.68
N SER A 603 8.52 22.92 -40.05
CA SER A 603 9.04 23.14 -41.41
C SER A 603 10.22 22.22 -41.77
N GLU A 604 11.01 21.78 -40.78
CA GLU A 604 12.17 20.90 -41.03
C GLU A 604 11.81 19.41 -41.12
N ASN A 605 10.69 19.00 -40.51
CA ASN A 605 10.27 17.61 -40.49
C ASN A 605 9.60 17.13 -41.79
N GLU A 606 9.12 18.03 -42.65
CA GLU A 606 8.59 17.66 -43.97
C GLU A 606 9.69 17.32 -44.99
N LEU A 607 10.94 17.73 -44.74
CA LEU A 607 12.07 17.47 -45.64
C LEU A 607 12.79 16.12 -45.41
N ARG A 608 12.50 15.39 -44.33
CA ARG A 608 13.26 14.18 -43.94
C ARG A 608 12.63 12.83 -44.27
N THR A 609 11.43 12.80 -44.85
CA THR A 609 10.72 11.55 -45.15
C THR A 609 11.15 10.87 -46.46
N THR A 610 12.15 11.39 -47.17
CA THR A 610 12.52 10.89 -48.52
C THR A 610 13.74 9.97 -48.55
N VAL A 611 14.42 9.69 -47.43
CA VAL A 611 15.61 8.82 -47.47
C VAL A 611 15.65 7.94 -46.23
N ILE A 612 15.37 6.65 -46.40
CA ILE A 612 16.14 5.51 -45.85
C ILE A 612 15.52 4.23 -46.44
N SER A 613 16.29 3.56 -47.29
CA SER A 613 16.21 2.14 -47.56
C SER A 613 17.57 1.51 -47.22
N HIS A 614 17.53 0.24 -46.80
CA HIS A 614 18.60 -0.75 -46.62
C HIS A 614 19.32 -0.97 -45.25
N GLU A 615 19.05 -2.19 -44.73
CA GLU A 615 20.00 -3.27 -44.33
C GLU A 615 20.59 -3.44 -42.89
N THR A 616 19.95 -4.36 -42.14
CA THR A 616 20.32 -5.68 -41.55
C THR A 616 21.80 -6.17 -41.32
N ILE A 617 21.94 -7.07 -40.29
CA ILE A 617 22.92 -8.22 -40.05
C ILE A 617 24.13 -7.91 -39.09
N SER A 618 24.68 -8.75 -38.17
CA SER A 618 24.40 -10.02 -37.45
C SER A 618 25.64 -10.47 -36.60
N LYS A 619 25.47 -11.49 -35.72
CA LYS A 619 26.47 -12.51 -35.17
C LYS A 619 27.50 -12.10 -34.08
N GLN A 620 28.10 -12.98 -33.25
CA GLN A 620 27.85 -14.30 -32.58
C GLN A 620 29.18 -14.73 -31.86
N THR A 621 29.08 -15.24 -30.62
CA THR A 621 29.80 -16.38 -29.92
C THR A 621 31.35 -16.58 -29.90
N CYS A 622 31.92 -16.94 -28.71
CA CYS A 622 32.56 -18.24 -28.32
C CYS A 622 33.74 -18.20 -27.27
N ASP A 623 33.57 -18.91 -26.14
CA ASP A 623 34.34 -20.05 -25.55
C ASP A 623 35.90 -20.08 -25.30
N LYS A 624 36.29 -20.40 -24.04
CA LYS A 624 37.02 -21.62 -23.51
C LYS A 624 38.53 -21.70 -23.11
N LEU A 625 38.75 -22.31 -21.90
CA LEU A 625 39.80 -23.30 -21.41
C LEU A 625 41.25 -22.79 -21.05
N ILE A 626 42.15 -23.33 -20.18
CA ILE A 626 42.28 -24.48 -19.23
C ILE A 626 43.67 -24.43 -18.46
N TYR A 627 43.85 -25.23 -17.37
CA TYR A 627 45.10 -25.84 -16.75
C TYR A 627 46.05 -25.02 -15.83
N GLU A 628 46.79 -25.50 -14.81
CA GLU A 628 46.81 -26.67 -13.86
C GLU A 628 48.05 -26.56 -12.90
N ARG A 629 48.12 -27.46 -11.88
CA ARG A 629 49.26 -27.92 -11.02
C ARG A 629 49.74 -27.06 -9.82
N SER A 630 50.21 -27.59 -8.68
CA SER A 630 50.05 -28.82 -7.85
C SER A 630 51.17 -28.83 -6.77
N ASN A 631 50.93 -29.49 -5.62
CA ASN A 631 51.89 -30.08 -4.64
C ASN A 631 52.61 -29.13 -3.64
N HIS A 632 52.98 -29.47 -2.40
CA HIS A 632 52.93 -30.64 -1.48
C HIS A 632 53.32 -30.07 -0.08
N VAL A 633 52.61 -30.31 1.04
CA VAL A 633 52.73 -31.39 2.06
C VAL A 633 53.58 -31.06 3.32
N ASP A 634 53.11 -31.63 4.44
CA ASP A 634 53.69 -31.88 5.78
C ASP A 634 53.35 -30.89 6.91
N SER A 635 52.45 -31.22 7.86
CA SER A 635 52.41 -32.28 8.92
C SER A 635 53.09 -31.79 10.22
N ILE A 636 52.38 -31.71 11.37
CA ILE A 636 52.36 -32.70 12.49
C ILE A 636 51.48 -32.04 13.60
N LYS A 637 50.32 -32.62 14.01
CA LYS A 637 50.05 -33.44 15.23
C LYS A 637 50.68 -32.89 16.53
N CYS A 638 50.04 -32.83 17.70
CA CYS A 638 49.35 -33.88 18.46
C CYS A 638 48.75 -33.22 19.74
N GLU A 639 47.54 -33.59 20.17
CA GLU A 639 47.24 -34.23 21.49
C GLU A 639 47.23 -33.28 22.71
N GLN A 640 46.41 -33.40 23.76
CA GLN A 640 45.69 -34.52 24.37
C GLN A 640 44.72 -34.00 25.48
N SER A 641 43.67 -34.80 25.78
CA SER A 641 42.99 -35.05 27.09
C SER A 641 42.40 -33.89 27.94
N ILE A 642 41.08 -33.80 28.20
CA ILE A 642 40.21 -34.55 29.17
C ILE A 642 40.68 -34.36 30.64
N PRO A 643 39.84 -33.82 31.57
CA PRO A 643 38.76 -34.55 32.29
C PRO A 643 37.43 -33.75 32.43
N ALA A 644 36.23 -34.35 32.38
CA ALA A 644 35.53 -35.16 33.42
C ALA A 644 35.47 -34.43 34.79
N SER A 645 34.42 -34.39 35.60
CA SER A 645 33.04 -34.89 35.63
C SER A 645 32.48 -34.31 36.96
N SER A 646 31.21 -33.93 37.05
CA SER A 646 30.49 -34.09 38.32
C SER A 646 28.98 -34.09 38.10
N LYS A 647 28.38 -35.18 38.58
CA LYS A 647 27.01 -35.65 38.44
C LYS A 647 26.02 -34.95 39.38
N VAL A 648 24.80 -34.77 38.85
CA VAL A 648 23.48 -35.19 39.38
C VAL A 648 23.07 -34.77 40.81
N VAL A 649 21.93 -34.07 40.92
CA VAL A 649 20.81 -34.51 41.77
C VAL A 649 19.47 -34.18 41.07
N VAL A 650 18.70 -35.23 40.77
CA VAL A 650 17.28 -35.20 40.42
C VAL A 650 16.47 -35.33 41.71
N LYS A 651 15.39 -34.55 41.85
CA LYS A 651 14.28 -34.87 42.76
C LYS A 651 12.96 -34.68 42.01
N ASN A 652 12.24 -35.78 41.83
CA ASN A 652 10.89 -35.87 41.27
C ASN A 652 9.82 -35.78 42.37
N GLU A 653 8.57 -35.65 41.87
CA GLU A 653 7.25 -35.70 42.52
C GLU A 653 6.70 -34.33 42.96
N LYS A 654 5.46 -33.92 42.65
CA LYS A 654 4.21 -34.66 42.34
C LYS A 654 3.20 -33.82 41.53
N GLU A 655 2.23 -34.50 40.90
CA GLU A 655 1.08 -33.95 40.18
C GLU A 655 0.13 -33.12 41.07
N GLU A 656 -0.34 -31.98 40.57
CA GLU A 656 -1.64 -31.38 40.92
C GLU A 656 -2.22 -30.61 39.70
N LYS A 657 -3.37 -31.04 39.19
CA LYS A 657 -4.24 -30.22 38.33
C LYS A 657 -5.05 -29.27 39.22
N PRO A 658 -5.26 -28.01 38.79
CA PRO A 658 -6.59 -27.43 39.01
C PRO A 658 -7.15 -26.62 37.82
N LEU A 659 -8.31 -27.08 37.36
CA LEU A 659 -9.58 -26.35 37.20
C LEU A 659 -9.63 -25.09 36.33
N LEU A 660 -10.39 -25.25 35.23
CA LEU A 660 -11.07 -24.21 34.45
C LEU A 660 -11.81 -23.21 35.36
N LYS A 661 -11.36 -21.95 35.35
CA LYS A 661 -12.21 -20.80 35.68
C LYS A 661 -12.70 -20.16 34.37
N LYS A 662 -14.01 -20.24 34.14
CA LYS A 662 -14.73 -19.31 33.25
C LYS A 662 -14.46 -17.89 33.75
N SER A 663 -13.72 -17.08 33.00
CA SER A 663 -13.65 -15.63 33.22
C SER A 663 -14.27 -14.92 32.03
N GLY A 664 -15.28 -14.10 32.31
CA GLY A 664 -16.09 -13.39 31.32
C GLY A 664 -15.29 -12.59 30.31
N THR A 665 -15.88 -12.46 29.13
CA THR A 665 -15.49 -11.62 28.01
C THR A 665 -15.15 -10.21 28.50
N LYS A 666 -13.86 -9.93 28.72
CA LYS A 666 -13.37 -8.55 28.79
C LYS A 666 -13.53 -7.98 27.38
N LYS A 667 -14.34 -6.94 27.22
CA LYS A 667 -14.34 -6.09 26.02
C LYS A 667 -12.88 -5.67 25.73
N GLN A 668 -12.25 -6.26 24.73
CA GLN A 668 -10.93 -5.85 24.27
C GLN A 668 -11.03 -4.42 23.74
N SER A 669 -10.14 -3.54 24.19
CA SER A 669 -10.10 -2.14 23.74
C SER A 669 -9.48 -2.06 22.35
N LYS A 670 -10.02 -1.22 21.46
CA LYS A 670 -9.47 -0.93 20.11
C LYS A 670 -8.01 -0.43 20.09
N LEU A 671 -7.41 -0.15 21.25
CA LEU A 671 -6.05 0.36 21.41
C LEU A 671 -4.99 -0.73 21.65
N ALA A 672 -5.39 -1.97 21.95
CA ALA A 672 -4.44 -3.03 22.27
C ALA A 672 -3.69 -3.49 21.01
N ILE A 673 -2.39 -3.76 21.13
CA ILE A 673 -1.60 -4.45 20.10
C ILE A 673 -1.89 -5.94 20.23
N GLU A 674 -2.18 -6.61 19.12
CA GLU A 674 -2.61 -8.01 19.08
C GLU A 674 -1.45 -8.94 18.73
N ALA A 675 -0.56 -8.49 17.84
CA ALA A 675 0.68 -9.19 17.50
C ALA A 675 1.74 -9.06 18.60
N SER A 676 2.50 -10.14 18.83
CA SER A 676 3.59 -10.18 19.81
C SER A 676 4.93 -9.90 19.15
N LYS A 677 5.75 -9.05 19.75
CA LYS A 677 7.09 -8.69 19.27
C LYS A 677 8.00 -9.91 19.06
N GLU A 678 7.86 -10.93 19.90
CA GLU A 678 8.73 -12.12 19.87
C GLU A 678 8.34 -13.13 18.80
N THR A 679 7.02 -13.31 18.57
CA THR A 679 6.51 -14.33 17.65
C THR A 679 6.10 -13.80 16.28
N ASP A 680 5.73 -12.52 16.20
CA ASP A 680 5.23 -11.87 14.99
C ASP A 680 5.71 -10.42 14.89
N PHE A 681 7.03 -10.26 14.74
CA PHE A 681 7.70 -8.97 14.79
C PHE A 681 7.23 -7.99 13.70
N SER A 682 6.92 -8.49 12.50
CA SER A 682 6.49 -7.65 11.36
C SER A 682 5.11 -7.04 11.60
N ASP A 683 4.13 -7.85 12.01
CA ASP A 683 2.78 -7.36 12.28
C ASP A 683 2.78 -6.55 13.59
N TRP A 684 3.55 -6.94 14.60
CA TRP A 684 3.76 -6.15 15.82
C TRP A 684 4.28 -4.75 15.49
N TYR A 685 5.34 -4.64 14.69
CA TYR A 685 5.92 -3.35 14.32
C TYR A 685 4.92 -2.49 13.56
N SER A 686 4.17 -3.09 12.63
CA SER A 686 3.15 -2.41 11.82
C SER A 686 1.96 -1.94 12.66
N GLU A 687 1.46 -2.77 13.57
CA GLU A 687 0.40 -2.37 14.49
C GLU A 687 0.85 -1.28 15.45
N LEU A 688 2.05 -1.40 16.01
CA LEU A 688 2.61 -0.46 16.96
C LEU A 688 2.71 0.96 16.37
N ILE A 689 3.27 1.11 15.17
CA ILE A 689 3.46 2.43 14.53
C ILE A 689 2.11 3.08 14.16
N ILE A 690 1.10 2.31 13.78
CA ILE A 690 -0.24 2.81 13.42
C ILE A 690 -1.05 3.14 14.69
N LYS A 691 -1.16 2.18 15.62
CA LYS A 691 -1.97 2.32 16.85
C LYS A 691 -1.41 3.41 17.76
N SER A 692 -0.10 3.60 17.79
CA SER A 692 0.55 4.71 18.53
C SER A 692 0.51 6.04 17.79
N GLU A 693 -0.05 6.06 16.58
CA GLU A 693 -0.22 7.24 15.73
C GLU A 693 1.11 7.92 15.37
N LEU A 694 2.12 7.13 14.99
CA LEU A 694 3.39 7.64 14.49
C LEU A 694 3.30 8.05 13.02
N LEU A 695 2.55 7.29 12.22
CA LEU A 695 2.35 7.57 10.81
C LEU A 695 1.02 7.01 10.29
N ASP A 696 0.61 7.53 9.14
CA ASP A 696 -0.46 6.97 8.31
C ASP A 696 0.11 6.56 6.93
N TYR A 697 -0.50 5.53 6.33
CA TYR A 697 -0.17 5.11 4.96
C TYR A 697 -0.68 6.15 3.96
N TYR A 698 0.13 6.42 2.94
CA TYR A 698 -0.23 7.28 1.81
C TYR A 698 -0.64 6.45 0.58
N ASP A 699 -1.27 7.08 -0.41
CA ASP A 699 -1.74 6.43 -1.65
C ASP A 699 -0.57 5.92 -2.53
N ILE A 700 0.62 6.52 -2.39
CA ILE A 700 1.86 6.05 -3.02
C ILE A 700 2.58 5.07 -2.07
N SER A 701 2.69 3.81 -2.50
CA SER A 701 3.43 2.78 -1.76
C SER A 701 4.87 3.21 -1.43
N GLY A 702 5.21 3.19 -0.14
CA GLY A 702 6.52 3.57 0.38
C GLY A 702 6.69 5.06 0.67
N CYS A 703 5.64 5.86 0.47
CA CYS A 703 5.51 7.21 1.02
C CYS A 703 4.55 7.16 2.22
N TYR A 704 4.82 7.95 3.25
CA TYR A 704 4.08 7.90 4.52
C TYR A 704 3.85 9.31 5.06
N ILE A 705 2.70 9.51 5.72
CA ILE A 705 2.43 10.75 6.45
C ILE A 705 2.96 10.58 7.87
N LEU A 706 4.06 11.26 8.22
CA LEU A 706 4.56 11.28 9.58
C LEU A 706 3.64 12.16 10.44
N ARG A 707 2.98 11.56 11.44
CA ARG A 707 2.09 12.29 12.36
C ARG A 707 2.92 13.13 13.35
N PRO A 708 2.30 14.13 14.02
CA PRO A 708 3.02 15.06 14.89
C PRO A 708 3.93 14.41 15.94
N TRP A 709 3.54 13.24 16.46
CA TRP A 709 4.34 12.52 17.45
C TRP A 709 5.68 12.04 16.90
N ALA A 710 5.68 11.39 15.72
CA ALA A 710 6.91 10.97 15.05
C ALA A 710 7.73 12.17 14.56
N TYR A 711 7.07 13.18 14.01
CA TYR A 711 7.75 14.37 13.50
C TYR A 711 8.42 15.18 14.63
N HIS A 712 7.83 15.24 15.82
CA HIS A 712 8.47 15.85 16.99
C HIS A 712 9.74 15.10 17.40
N MET A 713 9.73 13.77 17.38
CA MET A 713 10.93 12.97 17.67
C MET A 713 12.03 13.24 16.63
N TRP A 714 11.67 13.32 15.34
CA TRP A 714 12.59 13.73 14.27
C TRP A 714 13.17 15.13 14.50
N GLN A 715 12.33 16.11 14.83
CA GLN A 715 12.77 17.47 15.14
C GLN A 715 13.66 17.54 16.38
N SER A 716 13.51 16.62 17.33
CA SER A 716 14.39 16.53 18.50
C SER A 716 15.78 16.06 18.12
N ILE A 717 15.88 15.08 17.21
CA ILE A 717 17.15 14.66 16.60
C ILE A 717 17.76 15.82 15.81
N GLN A 718 16.96 16.51 15.01
CA GLN A 718 17.42 17.66 14.21
C GLN A 718 18.00 18.77 15.09
N ARG A 719 17.29 19.20 16.15
CA ARG A 719 17.79 20.22 17.06
C ARG A 719 19.09 19.81 17.74
N PHE A 720 19.14 18.57 18.25
CA PHE A 720 20.35 18.04 18.90
C PHE A 720 21.55 18.06 17.95
N MET A 721 21.37 17.60 16.71
CA MET A 721 22.41 17.62 15.68
C MET A 721 22.79 19.05 15.30
N ASP A 722 21.83 19.92 14.99
CA ASP A 722 22.09 21.31 14.59
C ASP A 722 22.87 22.09 15.65
N GLU A 723 22.55 21.91 16.94
CA GLU A 723 23.28 22.53 18.05
C GLU A 723 24.76 22.09 18.05
N LYS A 724 25.03 20.80 17.88
CA LYS A 724 26.38 20.24 17.87
C LYS A 724 27.17 20.63 16.63
N LEU A 725 26.55 20.53 15.46
CA LEU A 725 27.15 20.92 14.18
C LEU A 725 27.52 22.41 14.17
N LYS A 726 26.65 23.28 14.71
CA LYS A 726 26.92 24.71 14.82
C LYS A 726 28.12 25.01 15.71
N VAL A 727 28.26 24.32 16.85
CA VAL A 727 29.44 24.44 17.73
C VAL A 727 30.72 24.02 17.01
N MET A 728 30.63 23.05 16.09
CA MET A 728 31.74 22.60 15.26
C MET A 728 32.07 23.56 14.09
N GLY A 729 31.30 24.63 13.89
CA GLY A 729 31.44 25.55 12.76
C GLY A 729 30.90 25.01 11.43
N ILE A 730 30.00 24.03 11.48
CA ILE A 730 29.34 23.47 10.29
C ILE A 730 28.00 24.21 10.10
N GLU A 731 27.78 24.74 8.90
CA GLU A 731 26.61 25.56 8.60
C GLU A 731 25.56 24.82 7.76
N ASN A 732 24.28 25.11 8.01
CA ASN A 732 23.19 24.56 7.22
C ASN A 732 23.07 25.26 5.86
N ALA A 733 23.04 24.48 4.80
CA ALA A 733 22.86 24.92 3.42
C ALA A 733 21.68 24.18 2.76
N TYR A 734 21.13 24.78 1.70
CA TYR A 734 20.06 24.19 0.90
C TYR A 734 20.51 23.97 -0.55
N PHE A 735 20.38 22.73 -1.01
CA PHE A 735 20.58 22.33 -2.40
C PHE A 735 19.28 21.78 -2.99
N PRO A 736 19.01 22.02 -4.29
CA PRO A 736 17.77 21.60 -4.93
C PRO A 736 17.63 20.08 -5.04
N MET A 737 16.38 19.60 -5.12
CA MET A 737 16.05 18.17 -5.24
C MET A 737 16.22 17.62 -6.67
N PHE A 738 16.18 18.46 -7.70
CA PHE A 738 16.15 18.02 -9.10
C PHE A 738 17.54 18.02 -9.74
N VAL A 739 17.90 16.93 -10.42
CA VAL A 739 19.19 16.74 -11.11
C VAL A 739 18.96 16.39 -12.57
N SER A 740 19.63 17.04 -13.52
CA SER A 740 19.51 16.68 -14.93
C SER A 740 20.11 15.30 -15.20
N LYS A 741 19.58 14.59 -16.20
CA LYS A 741 20.14 13.29 -16.62
C LYS A 741 21.63 13.40 -16.95
N SER A 742 22.03 14.44 -17.69
CA SER A 742 23.41 14.72 -18.06
C SER A 742 24.34 14.92 -16.86
N ALA A 743 23.88 15.61 -15.82
CA ALA A 743 24.67 15.81 -14.60
C ALA A 743 24.83 14.49 -13.83
N LEU A 744 23.75 13.69 -13.74
CA LEU A 744 23.77 12.39 -13.07
C LEU A 744 24.65 11.36 -13.79
N GLU A 745 24.62 11.36 -15.12
CA GLU A 745 25.37 10.39 -15.93
C GLU A 745 26.87 10.66 -15.99
N ARG A 746 27.36 11.83 -15.51
CA ARG A 746 28.81 12.05 -15.33
C ARG A 746 29.43 11.03 -14.38
N GLU A 747 28.67 10.54 -13.38
CA GLU A 747 29.12 9.52 -12.41
C GLU A 747 29.25 8.11 -12.99
N LYS A 748 28.52 7.78 -14.06
CA LYS A 748 28.53 6.44 -14.67
C LYS A 748 29.90 6.00 -15.19
N ASN A 749 30.76 6.95 -15.60
CA ASN A 749 32.06 6.64 -16.18
C ASN A 749 33.12 6.24 -15.13
N HIS A 750 32.87 6.49 -13.85
CA HIS A 750 33.87 6.31 -12.77
C HIS A 750 33.39 5.47 -11.60
N VAL A 751 32.09 5.18 -11.50
CA VAL A 751 31.53 4.23 -10.52
C VAL A 751 30.96 3.03 -11.30
N THR A 752 31.71 1.91 -11.30
CA THR A 752 31.46 0.70 -12.10
C THR A 752 30.09 0.03 -11.87
N ASP A 753 29.38 0.38 -10.81
CA ASP A 753 28.08 -0.21 -10.42
C ASP A 753 26.96 0.85 -10.26
N PHE A 754 27.08 2.04 -10.86
CA PHE A 754 26.05 3.07 -10.73
C PHE A 754 24.78 2.77 -11.53
N ALA A 755 23.80 2.13 -10.88
CA ALA A 755 22.43 2.02 -11.36
C ALA A 755 21.58 3.13 -10.69
N PRO A 756 21.09 4.14 -11.43
CA PRO A 756 20.25 5.17 -10.83
C PRO A 756 18.86 4.59 -10.50
N GLU A 757 18.72 4.09 -9.28
CA GLU A 757 17.45 3.61 -8.69
C GLU A 757 16.55 4.81 -8.30
N VAL A 758 16.27 5.68 -9.26
CA VAL A 758 15.78 7.05 -9.04
C VAL A 758 14.46 7.27 -9.76
N ALA A 759 13.63 8.15 -9.23
CA ALA A 759 12.41 8.58 -9.92
C ALA A 759 12.77 9.63 -10.99
N TRP A 760 12.20 9.49 -12.18
CA TRP A 760 12.39 10.43 -13.29
C TRP A 760 11.16 11.31 -13.50
N VAL A 761 11.36 12.61 -13.51
CA VAL A 761 10.41 13.58 -14.06
C VAL A 761 10.68 13.66 -15.56
N THR A 762 9.74 13.16 -16.35
CA THR A 762 9.82 13.14 -17.82
C THR A 762 8.81 14.07 -18.48
N LYS A 763 7.89 14.66 -17.71
CA LYS A 763 6.80 15.51 -18.21
C LYS A 763 6.66 16.79 -17.39
N SER A 764 6.24 17.86 -18.08
CA SER A 764 5.78 19.11 -17.47
C SER A 764 4.42 19.46 -18.07
N GLY A 765 3.36 19.34 -17.27
CA GLY A 765 1.99 19.35 -17.80
C GLY A 765 1.77 18.16 -18.74
N ASP A 766 1.28 18.40 -19.96
CA ASP A 766 1.05 17.37 -20.97
C ASP A 766 2.23 17.18 -21.94
N THR A 767 3.31 17.98 -21.81
CA THR A 767 4.48 17.92 -22.69
C THR A 767 5.63 17.14 -22.08
N ASP A 768 6.28 16.29 -22.88
CA ASP A 768 7.51 15.62 -22.49
C ASP A 768 8.67 16.64 -22.35
N LEU A 769 9.48 16.46 -21.31
CA LEU A 769 10.70 17.24 -21.09
C LEU A 769 11.76 16.83 -22.11
N THR A 770 12.48 17.82 -22.65
CA THR A 770 13.60 17.59 -23.58
C THR A 770 14.70 16.74 -22.96
N GLU A 771 14.93 16.88 -21.66
CA GLU A 771 15.85 16.08 -20.89
C GLU A 771 15.13 15.58 -19.62
N PRO A 772 15.11 14.26 -19.35
CA PRO A 772 14.60 13.73 -18.10
C PRO A 772 15.36 14.30 -16.90
N ILE A 773 14.62 14.60 -15.82
CA ILE A 773 15.18 15.14 -14.58
C ILE A 773 15.02 14.08 -13.48
N ALA A 774 16.10 13.68 -12.84
CA ALA A 774 16.07 12.77 -11.70
C ALA A 774 15.63 13.51 -10.43
N ILE A 775 14.83 12.84 -9.60
CA ILE A 775 14.50 13.29 -8.26
C ILE A 775 15.56 12.72 -7.32
N ARG A 776 16.39 13.64 -6.79
CA ARG A 776 17.48 13.52 -5.83
C ARG A 776 18.12 12.13 -5.72
N PRO A 777 19.10 11.83 -6.59
CA PRO A 777 19.79 10.55 -6.63
C PRO A 777 21.10 10.51 -5.81
N THR A 778 22.01 11.48 -5.98
CA THR A 778 23.30 11.62 -5.29
C THR A 778 23.54 13.10 -4.98
N SER A 779 24.06 13.40 -3.78
CA SER A 779 24.25 14.79 -3.33
C SER A 779 25.55 15.37 -3.87
N GLU A 780 26.52 14.50 -4.16
CA GLU A 780 27.81 14.82 -4.76
C GLU A 780 27.67 15.46 -6.15
N THR A 781 26.79 14.94 -7.03
CA THR A 781 26.54 15.51 -8.37
C THR A 781 25.99 16.92 -8.36
N ILE A 782 25.30 17.31 -7.28
CA ILE A 782 24.72 18.66 -7.13
C ILE A 782 25.72 19.58 -6.43
N MET A 783 26.35 19.10 -5.36
CA MET A 783 27.17 19.93 -4.46
C MET A 783 28.57 20.19 -5.01
N TYR A 784 29.26 19.18 -5.54
CA TYR A 784 30.69 19.32 -5.88
C TYR A 784 30.99 20.23 -7.08
N PRO A 785 30.16 20.27 -8.14
CA PRO A 785 30.29 21.30 -9.17
C PRO A 785 30.15 22.74 -8.64
N ILE A 786 29.47 22.91 -7.50
CA ILE A 786 29.33 24.20 -6.83
C ILE A 786 30.48 24.44 -5.85
N PHE A 787 30.97 23.41 -5.16
CA PHE A 787 32.19 23.51 -4.33
C PHE A 787 33.39 23.96 -5.17
N ALA A 788 33.54 23.43 -6.38
CA ALA A 788 34.58 23.87 -7.34
C ALA A 788 34.49 25.37 -7.69
N LYS A 789 33.33 26.02 -7.48
CA LYS A 789 33.15 27.47 -7.68
C LYS A 789 33.35 28.26 -6.40
N TRP A 790 32.99 27.70 -5.25
CA TRP A 790 33.12 28.37 -3.95
C TRP A 790 34.55 28.31 -3.41
N ILE A 791 35.27 27.24 -3.72
CA ILE A 791 36.66 27.05 -3.33
C ILE A 791 37.52 27.51 -4.51
N GLN A 792 38.29 28.58 -4.32
CA GLN A 792 39.27 29.06 -5.30
C GLN A 792 40.66 29.13 -4.67
N SER A 793 40.74 29.42 -3.38
CA SER A 793 41.99 29.56 -2.62
C SER A 793 42.00 28.70 -1.36
N HIS A 794 43.17 28.43 -0.80
CA HIS A 794 43.31 27.78 0.51
C HIS A 794 42.59 28.54 1.64
N ARG A 795 42.31 29.83 1.47
CA ARG A 795 41.57 30.66 2.44
C ARG A 795 40.08 30.31 2.52
N ASP A 796 39.54 29.64 1.50
CA ASP A 796 38.15 29.19 1.45
C ASP A 796 37.96 27.83 2.15
N LEU A 797 39.06 27.24 2.66
CA LEU A 797 39.08 25.95 3.34
C LEU A 797 39.28 26.12 4.86
N PRO A 798 38.65 25.27 5.69
CA PRO A 798 37.74 24.21 5.30
C PRO A 798 36.33 24.72 4.97
N LEU A 799 35.74 24.22 3.89
CA LEU A 799 34.32 24.44 3.60
C LEU A 799 33.52 23.31 4.25
N ARG A 800 32.59 23.64 5.16
CA ARG A 800 31.86 22.63 5.93
C ARG A 800 30.36 22.92 5.97
N ILE A 801 29.57 22.09 5.29
CA ILE A 801 28.11 22.30 5.18
C ILE A 801 27.30 21.07 5.58
N ASN A 802 26.09 21.32 6.07
CA ASN A 802 25.07 20.33 6.37
C ASN A 802 23.77 20.65 5.61
N GLN A 803 23.01 19.65 5.18
CA GLN A 803 21.71 19.79 4.56
C GLN A 803 20.69 18.84 5.21
N TRP A 804 19.54 19.41 5.58
CA TRP A 804 18.31 18.66 5.88
C TRP A 804 17.42 18.66 4.64
N SER A 805 16.92 17.49 4.23
CA SER A 805 16.18 17.34 2.98
C SER A 805 15.30 16.08 2.93
N ASN A 806 14.55 15.93 1.84
CA ASN A 806 13.82 14.70 1.51
C ASN A 806 14.56 13.97 0.39
N VAL A 807 14.69 12.65 0.52
CA VAL A 807 15.31 11.77 -0.48
C VAL A 807 14.26 10.84 -1.06
N VAL A 808 14.33 10.60 -2.38
CA VAL A 808 13.50 9.62 -3.08
C VAL A 808 14.36 8.50 -3.64
N ARG A 809 14.11 7.25 -3.22
CA ARG A 809 14.75 6.04 -3.76
C ARG A 809 13.71 5.06 -4.30
N TRP A 810 13.89 4.61 -5.53
CA TRP A 810 12.93 3.81 -6.28
C TRP A 810 13.43 2.39 -6.58
N GLU A 811 14.08 1.77 -5.59
CA GLU A 811 14.85 0.51 -5.71
C GLU A 811 14.09 -0.78 -5.31
N PHE A 812 13.09 -0.71 -4.39
CA PHE A 812 12.50 -1.91 -3.77
C PHE A 812 11.01 -2.13 -4.06
N LYS A 813 10.61 -3.41 -3.99
CA LYS A 813 9.22 -3.89 -4.18
C LYS A 813 8.36 -3.83 -2.92
N HIS A 814 8.98 -3.87 -1.72
CA HIS A 814 8.28 -3.94 -0.43
C HIS A 814 8.85 -2.89 0.55
N PRO A 815 8.23 -1.70 0.65
CA PRO A 815 8.66 -0.68 1.61
C PRO A 815 8.28 -1.06 3.04
N GLN A 816 9.17 -0.77 3.99
CA GLN A 816 8.94 -0.92 5.43
C GLN A 816 9.05 0.45 6.12
N PRO A 817 8.00 0.93 6.83
CA PRO A 817 7.99 2.27 7.42
C PRO A 817 9.18 2.55 8.33
N PHE A 818 9.75 3.76 8.22
CA PHE A 818 11.01 4.22 8.82
C PHE A 818 12.28 3.44 8.42
N LEU A 819 12.23 2.16 8.11
CA LEU A 819 13.42 1.34 7.83
C LEU A 819 13.89 1.45 6.38
N ARG A 820 12.95 1.29 5.43
CA ARG A 820 13.18 1.27 3.99
C ARG A 820 11.96 1.82 3.25
N THR A 821 11.96 3.13 3.01
CA THR A 821 10.82 3.86 2.41
C THR A 821 11.26 4.54 1.12
N ARG A 822 10.32 4.78 0.20
CA ARG A 822 10.61 5.45 -1.08
C ARG A 822 10.93 6.91 -0.87
N GLU A 823 10.21 7.55 0.04
CA GLU A 823 10.48 8.90 0.49
C GLU A 823 10.82 8.89 1.98
N PHE A 824 11.90 9.58 2.37
CA PHE A 824 12.28 9.76 3.77
C PHE A 824 13.01 11.08 3.99
N LEU A 825 12.99 11.53 5.25
CA LEU A 825 13.77 12.69 5.68
C LEU A 825 15.21 12.25 5.93
N TRP A 826 16.13 13.08 5.48
CA TRP A 826 17.55 12.79 5.40
C TRP A 826 18.36 14.00 5.86
N GLN A 827 19.38 13.71 6.64
CA GLN A 827 20.45 14.63 6.99
C GLN A 827 21.70 14.17 6.25
N GLU A 828 22.39 15.10 5.60
CA GLU A 828 23.75 14.88 5.11
C GLU A 828 24.65 16.06 5.36
N GLY A 829 25.94 15.80 5.51
CA GLY A 829 26.95 16.84 5.45
C GLY A 829 28.02 16.51 4.44
N HIS A 830 28.55 17.57 3.84
CA HIS A 830 29.62 17.53 2.85
C HIS A 830 30.65 18.59 3.18
N THR A 831 31.91 18.18 3.23
CA THR A 831 32.99 19.06 3.69
C THR A 831 34.23 18.89 2.81
N ALA A 832 35.05 19.93 2.72
CA ALA A 832 36.27 19.96 1.93
C ALA A 832 37.41 20.59 2.73
N PHE A 833 38.58 19.96 2.70
CA PHE A 833 39.78 20.31 3.46
C PHE A 833 41.01 20.37 2.56
N ALA A 834 41.99 21.18 2.96
CA ALA A 834 43.30 21.23 2.33
C ALA A 834 44.14 19.98 2.67
N GLU A 835 44.12 19.57 3.94
CA GLU A 835 44.93 18.48 4.47
C GLU A 835 44.11 17.22 4.75
N LYS A 836 44.72 16.05 4.47
CA LYS A 836 44.09 14.75 4.71
C LYS A 836 43.79 14.52 6.20
N ALA A 837 44.72 14.90 7.07
CA ALA A 837 44.60 14.66 8.51
C ALA A 837 43.37 15.36 9.12
N ASP A 838 43.06 16.58 8.66
CA ASP A 838 41.89 17.34 9.12
C ASP A 838 40.58 16.69 8.67
N ALA A 839 40.54 16.21 7.41
CA ALA A 839 39.41 15.47 6.89
C ALA A 839 39.18 14.15 7.66
N GLU A 840 40.24 13.37 7.94
CA GLU A 840 40.14 12.13 8.72
C GLU A 840 39.70 12.39 10.17
N ALA A 841 40.16 13.50 10.78
CA ALA A 841 39.75 13.91 12.12
C ALA A 841 38.24 14.19 12.18
N GLU A 842 37.68 14.94 11.22
CA GLU A 842 36.25 15.22 11.18
C GLU A 842 35.40 13.95 11.04
N VAL A 843 35.81 12.98 10.20
CA VAL A 843 35.06 11.73 10.01
C VAL A 843 34.82 11.00 11.34
N ARG A 844 35.82 11.03 12.24
CA ARG A 844 35.72 10.46 13.59
C ARG A 844 34.81 11.28 14.50
N VAL A 845 34.95 12.61 14.49
CA VAL A 845 34.08 13.48 15.31
C VAL A 845 32.61 13.34 14.91
N ILE A 846 32.31 13.24 13.62
CA ILE A 846 30.94 13.03 13.15
C ILE A 846 30.43 11.63 13.51
N LEU A 847 31.29 10.60 13.45
CA LEU A 847 30.93 9.26 13.93
C LEU A 847 30.53 9.29 15.41
N ASP A 848 31.30 9.99 16.23
CA ASP A 848 31.01 10.15 17.66
C ASP A 848 29.72 10.94 17.89
N LEU A 849 29.46 12.00 17.10
CA LEU A 849 28.20 12.73 17.14
C LEU A 849 27.00 11.83 16.80
N TYR A 850 27.12 10.95 15.80
CA TYR A 850 26.07 9.97 15.52
C TYR A 850 25.89 8.96 16.65
N ALA A 851 26.97 8.50 17.28
CA ALA A 851 26.87 7.67 18.47
C ALA A 851 26.15 8.43 19.61
N GLU A 852 26.44 9.71 19.84
CA GLU A 852 25.74 10.54 20.82
C GLU A 852 24.23 10.64 20.53
N VAL A 853 23.81 10.74 19.26
CA VAL A 853 22.37 10.69 18.92
C VAL A 853 21.74 9.41 19.44
N TYR A 854 22.35 8.25 19.19
CA TYR A 854 21.77 6.98 19.65
C TYR A 854 21.88 6.80 21.17
N GLU A 855 23.07 6.99 21.73
CA GLU A 855 23.37 6.66 23.13
C GLU A 855 22.80 7.70 24.08
N TYR A 856 23.05 8.98 23.83
CA TYR A 856 22.66 10.07 24.73
C TYR A 856 21.22 10.53 24.53
N LEU A 857 20.74 10.64 23.29
CA LEU A 857 19.38 11.13 23.03
C LEU A 857 18.35 9.98 23.03
N LEU A 858 18.69 8.82 22.48
CA LEU A 858 17.77 7.71 22.26
C LEU A 858 17.95 6.51 23.20
N ALA A 859 18.93 6.54 24.11
CA ALA A 859 19.24 5.43 25.01
C ALA A 859 19.49 4.09 24.27
N VAL A 860 20.07 4.14 23.06
CA VAL A 860 20.38 2.96 22.23
C VAL A 860 21.91 2.79 22.16
N PRO A 861 22.49 1.67 22.61
CA PRO A 861 23.91 1.40 22.46
C PRO A 861 24.26 1.13 21.00
N VAL A 862 25.46 1.54 20.59
CA VAL A 862 25.96 1.32 19.23
C VAL A 862 27.33 0.64 19.22
N VAL A 863 27.65 -0.05 18.14
CA VAL A 863 29.01 -0.48 17.84
C VAL A 863 29.61 0.45 16.80
N LYS A 864 30.59 1.25 17.21
CA LYS A 864 31.37 2.11 16.31
C LYS A 864 32.42 1.28 15.58
N GLY A 865 32.50 1.41 14.26
CA GLY A 865 33.50 0.69 13.48
C GLY A 865 33.72 1.21 12.08
N ARG A 866 34.63 0.56 11.36
CA ARG A 866 34.95 0.81 9.96
C ARG A 866 34.36 -0.28 9.07
N LYS A 867 33.71 0.08 7.95
CA LYS A 867 33.26 -0.88 6.95
C LYS A 867 34.44 -1.58 6.28
N THR A 868 34.26 -2.83 5.87
CA THR A 868 35.24 -3.52 5.01
C THR A 868 35.29 -2.85 3.63
N GLU A 869 36.29 -3.20 2.83
CA GLU A 869 36.41 -2.68 1.46
C GLU A 869 35.20 -3.00 0.57
N ARG A 870 34.44 -4.06 0.90
CA ARG A 870 33.24 -4.45 0.17
C ARG A 870 32.01 -3.64 0.55
N GLU A 871 31.84 -3.34 1.83
CA GLU A 871 30.64 -2.68 2.37
C GLU A 871 30.84 -1.16 2.59
N LYS A 872 32.00 -0.59 2.20
CA LYS A 872 32.21 0.86 2.22
C LYS A 872 31.41 1.56 1.10
N PHE A 873 31.20 2.87 1.27
CA PHE A 873 30.59 3.69 0.23
C PHE A 873 31.44 3.68 -1.05
N ALA A 874 30.80 3.50 -2.20
CA ALA A 874 31.48 3.44 -3.48
C ALA A 874 32.21 4.78 -3.76
N GLY A 875 33.50 4.70 -4.10
CA GLY A 875 34.34 5.89 -4.30
C GLY A 875 34.93 6.49 -3.02
N ALA A 876 34.56 6.03 -1.82
CA ALA A 876 35.23 6.45 -0.59
C ALA A 876 36.57 5.71 -0.38
N ASP A 877 37.54 6.41 0.21
CA ASP A 877 38.76 5.78 0.73
C ASP A 877 38.38 4.79 1.84
N TYR A 878 37.57 5.24 2.80
CA TYR A 878 36.95 4.38 3.80
C TYR A 878 35.62 4.93 4.32
N THR A 879 34.85 4.08 4.98
CA THR A 879 33.58 4.43 5.64
C THR A 879 33.59 3.97 7.08
N THR A 880 33.18 4.84 7.99
CA THR A 880 32.87 4.53 9.39
C THR A 880 31.37 4.50 9.63
N THR A 881 30.94 3.74 10.62
CA THR A 881 29.53 3.43 10.85
C THR A 881 29.20 3.18 12.32
N VAL A 882 27.95 3.45 12.69
CA VAL A 882 27.33 2.99 13.94
C VAL A 882 26.36 1.83 13.63
N GLU A 883 26.66 0.66 14.16
CA GLU A 883 25.82 -0.55 14.04
C GLU A 883 24.98 -0.76 15.29
N ILE A 884 23.70 -1.09 15.12
CA ILE A 884 22.78 -1.37 16.23
C ILE A 884 22.24 -2.79 16.11
N TYR A 885 22.10 -3.48 17.24
CA TYR A 885 21.49 -4.81 17.32
C TYR A 885 19.99 -4.72 17.65
N ILE A 886 19.17 -5.47 16.92
CA ILE A 886 17.73 -5.58 17.13
C ILE A 886 17.39 -6.98 17.67
N ALA A 887 17.09 -7.05 18.97
CA ALA A 887 16.86 -8.32 19.66
C ALA A 887 15.65 -9.12 19.12
N GLY A 888 14.58 -8.43 18.72
CA GLY A 888 13.32 -9.10 18.31
C GLY A 888 13.51 -10.12 17.19
N ASN A 889 14.38 -9.83 16.22
CA ASN A 889 14.67 -10.74 15.11
C ASN A 889 16.16 -11.09 14.93
N GLY A 890 17.03 -10.63 15.84
CA GLY A 890 18.45 -10.97 15.85
C GLY A 890 19.28 -10.33 14.74
N ARG A 891 18.80 -9.24 14.14
CA ARG A 891 19.48 -8.57 13.02
C ARG A 891 20.24 -7.34 13.48
N ALA A 892 21.25 -6.97 12.71
CA ALA A 892 21.92 -5.68 12.81
C ALA A 892 21.29 -4.66 11.87
N ILE A 893 21.38 -3.39 12.23
CA ILE A 893 20.94 -2.28 11.40
C ILE A 893 21.96 -1.15 11.42
N GLN A 894 22.34 -0.70 10.22
CA GLN A 894 23.21 0.46 10.04
C GLN A 894 22.43 1.74 10.40
N GLY A 895 22.85 2.40 11.48
CA GLY A 895 22.21 3.61 11.98
C GLY A 895 22.59 4.87 11.19
N ALA A 896 23.89 5.11 11.04
CA ALA A 896 24.46 6.25 10.32
C ALA A 896 25.87 5.92 9.81
N THR A 897 26.37 6.71 8.86
CA THR A 897 27.71 6.55 8.30
C THR A 897 28.42 7.88 8.09
N SER A 898 29.74 7.87 8.25
CA SER A 898 30.63 8.95 7.86
C SER A 898 31.72 8.41 6.93
N HIS A 899 31.94 9.08 5.83
CA HIS A 899 32.75 8.63 4.70
C HIS A 899 33.93 9.58 4.53
N HIS A 900 35.14 9.04 4.51
CA HIS A 900 36.30 9.77 3.99
C HIS A 900 36.36 9.51 2.49
N LEU A 901 36.02 10.52 1.70
CA LEU A 901 35.95 10.39 0.23
C LEU A 901 37.33 10.54 -0.43
N GLY A 902 38.35 10.94 0.34
CA GLY A 902 39.68 11.20 -0.17
C GLY A 902 39.65 12.31 -1.22
N GLN A 903 40.36 12.09 -2.32
CA GLN A 903 40.40 13.01 -3.48
C GLN A 903 39.68 12.44 -4.72
N ASN A 904 38.94 11.33 -4.59
CA ASN A 904 38.33 10.66 -5.74
C ASN A 904 37.28 11.56 -6.40
N PHE A 905 36.40 12.14 -5.59
CA PHE A 905 35.35 13.05 -6.07
C PHE A 905 35.91 14.44 -6.43
N SER A 906 36.92 14.95 -5.73
CA SER A 906 37.50 16.26 -6.04
C SER A 906 38.24 16.25 -7.38
N ARG A 907 38.90 15.14 -7.72
CA ARG A 907 39.46 14.92 -9.06
C ARG A 907 38.38 14.79 -10.13
N MET A 908 37.27 14.16 -9.80
CA MET A 908 36.16 13.95 -10.73
C MET A 908 35.41 15.25 -11.08
N PHE A 909 35.26 16.15 -10.11
CA PHE A 909 34.52 17.40 -10.25
C PHE A 909 35.41 18.65 -10.30
N ASP A 910 36.72 18.46 -10.46
CA ASP A 910 37.75 19.52 -10.50
C ASP A 910 37.68 20.51 -9.32
N VAL A 911 37.43 19.98 -8.12
CA VAL A 911 37.42 20.77 -6.89
C VAL A 911 38.86 20.98 -6.43
N THR A 912 39.44 22.12 -6.80
CA THR A 912 40.84 22.47 -6.55
C THR A 912 40.97 23.79 -5.78
N TYR A 913 42.14 24.02 -5.21
CA TYR A 913 42.51 25.28 -4.55
C TYR A 913 43.98 25.63 -4.85
N ASP A 914 44.31 26.91 -4.77
CA ASP A 914 45.70 27.37 -4.89
C ASP A 914 46.50 27.06 -3.61
N HIS A 915 47.46 26.13 -3.72
CA HIS A 915 48.27 25.69 -2.59
C HIS A 915 49.20 26.82 -2.11
N PRO A 916 49.19 27.18 -0.80
CA PRO A 916 49.85 28.39 -0.29
C PRO A 916 51.36 28.40 -0.48
N VAL A 917 52.02 27.23 -0.42
CA VAL A 917 53.48 27.10 -0.57
C VAL A 917 53.93 26.94 -2.02
N THR A 918 53.28 26.07 -2.80
CA THR A 918 53.73 25.71 -4.15
C THR A 918 53.13 26.61 -5.24
N GLY A 919 52.06 27.34 -4.94
CA GLY A 919 51.33 28.18 -5.90
C GLY A 919 50.66 27.40 -7.03
N LYS A 920 50.60 26.07 -6.95
CA LYS A 920 49.98 25.20 -7.95
C LYS A 920 48.59 24.76 -7.49
N PRO A 921 47.66 24.48 -8.42
CA PRO A 921 46.37 23.87 -8.08
C PRO A 921 46.57 22.52 -7.38
N ALA A 922 45.89 22.34 -6.26
CA ALA A 922 45.85 21.09 -5.50
C ALA A 922 44.39 20.66 -5.27
N TYR A 923 44.14 19.35 -5.24
CA TYR A 923 42.80 18.80 -5.01
C TYR A 923 42.46 18.77 -3.51
N VAL A 924 41.23 19.12 -3.17
CA VAL A 924 40.75 19.06 -1.79
C VAL A 924 40.47 17.61 -1.33
N TYR A 925 40.63 17.35 -0.05
CA TYR A 925 40.13 16.14 0.60
C TYR A 925 38.68 16.34 1.03
N GLN A 926 37.79 15.40 0.72
CA GLN A 926 36.36 15.54 0.99
C GLN A 926 35.83 14.50 1.95
N ASN A 927 34.80 14.87 2.72
CA ASN A 927 33.99 13.93 3.49
C ASN A 927 32.51 14.05 3.11
N SER A 928 31.77 12.95 3.32
CA SER A 928 30.31 12.91 3.27
C SER A 928 29.80 12.10 4.45
N TRP A 929 28.67 12.45 5.05
CA TRP A 929 28.12 11.75 6.21
C TRP A 929 26.61 11.92 6.26
N GLY A 930 25.86 10.90 6.71
CA GLY A 930 24.40 10.99 6.73
C GLY A 930 23.67 10.12 7.77
N LEU A 931 22.49 10.60 8.14
CA LEU A 931 21.52 9.99 9.06
C LEU A 931 20.08 10.20 8.54
N THR A 932 19.14 9.33 8.91
CA THR A 932 17.80 9.28 8.30
C THR A 932 16.70 9.01 9.33
N THR A 933 15.44 9.11 8.94
CA THR A 933 14.30 8.68 9.77
C THR A 933 14.34 7.21 10.20
N ARG A 934 15.25 6.39 9.66
CA ARG A 934 15.60 5.06 10.19
C ARG A 934 15.98 5.09 11.66
N THR A 935 16.56 6.18 12.13
CA THR A 935 16.83 6.40 13.55
C THR A 935 15.58 6.25 14.42
N LEU A 936 14.40 6.66 13.92
CA LEU A 936 13.13 6.44 14.63
C LEU A 936 12.71 4.96 14.61
N GLY A 937 12.89 4.27 13.48
CA GLY A 937 12.63 2.83 13.39
C GLY A 937 13.49 2.03 14.38
N VAL A 938 14.78 2.37 14.49
CA VAL A 938 15.69 1.77 15.47
C VAL A 938 15.21 2.00 16.90
N LEU A 939 14.88 3.25 17.26
CA LEU A 939 14.34 3.59 18.58
C LEU A 939 13.13 2.72 18.95
N ILE A 940 12.19 2.59 18.01
CA ILE A 940 10.94 1.85 18.21
C ILE A 940 11.23 0.36 18.42
N MET A 941 12.04 -0.25 17.54
CA MET A 941 12.36 -1.68 17.59
C MET A 941 13.17 -2.07 18.83
N VAL A 942 14.07 -1.20 19.30
CA VAL A 942 14.88 -1.48 20.50
C VAL A 942 14.03 -1.41 21.78
N HIS A 943 13.27 -0.34 21.98
CA HIS A 943 12.67 -0.07 23.29
C HIS A 943 11.23 -0.55 23.46
N SER A 944 10.42 -0.52 22.40
CA SER A 944 8.96 -0.74 22.52
C SER A 944 8.59 -2.18 22.83
N ASP A 945 7.39 -2.40 23.36
CA ASP A 945 6.88 -3.70 23.79
C ASP A 945 5.44 -3.96 23.28
N ASP A 946 4.84 -5.09 23.66
CA ASP A 946 3.48 -5.50 23.24
C ASP A 946 2.35 -4.60 23.81
N LYS A 947 2.67 -3.66 24.72
CA LYS A 947 1.69 -2.69 25.24
C LYS A 947 1.74 -1.37 24.48
N GLY A 948 2.83 -1.10 23.75
CA GLY A 948 2.99 0.14 23.00
C GLY A 948 4.42 0.66 22.95
N LEU A 949 4.55 1.94 22.62
CA LEU A 949 5.84 2.61 22.58
C LEU A 949 6.46 2.67 23.98
N VAL A 950 7.78 2.67 24.04
CA VAL A 950 8.55 2.99 25.24
C VAL A 950 9.58 4.03 24.83
N LEU A 951 9.34 5.29 25.17
CA LEU A 951 10.17 6.40 24.70
C LEU A 951 11.18 6.85 25.75
N PRO A 952 12.46 7.06 25.37
CA PRO A 952 13.43 7.73 26.22
C PRO A 952 12.98 9.16 26.56
N PRO A 953 13.15 9.62 27.81
CA PRO A 953 12.75 10.96 28.24
C PRO A 953 13.27 12.14 27.41
N ARG A 954 14.44 12.00 26.80
CA ARG A 954 15.08 13.11 26.08
C ARG A 954 14.47 13.35 24.69
N VAL A 955 13.91 12.32 24.05
CA VAL A 955 13.26 12.40 22.72
C VAL A 955 11.73 12.43 22.78
N ALA A 956 11.13 11.99 23.90
CA ALA A 956 9.68 11.91 24.05
C ALA A 956 9.00 13.29 23.88
N PRO A 957 7.91 13.41 23.07
CA PRO A 957 7.21 14.67 22.88
C PRO A 957 6.65 15.25 24.18
N TYR A 958 6.06 14.41 25.02
CA TYR A 958 5.79 14.70 26.41
C TYR A 958 6.56 13.72 27.28
N GLN A 959 7.23 14.25 28.30
CA GLN A 959 7.93 13.46 29.31
C GLN A 959 6.96 13.00 30.41
N ILE A 960 5.99 13.87 30.73
CA ILE A 960 5.05 13.68 31.83
C ILE A 960 3.64 13.96 31.33
N VAL A 961 2.73 13.03 31.60
CA VAL A 961 1.29 13.27 31.41
C VAL A 961 0.58 13.16 32.75
N ILE A 962 -0.18 14.19 33.10
CA ILE A 962 -1.01 14.25 34.31
C ILE A 962 -2.40 13.72 33.98
N VAL A 963 -2.86 12.72 34.75
CA VAL A 963 -4.19 12.13 34.60
C VAL A 963 -4.94 12.21 35.93
N PRO A 964 -5.97 13.06 36.04
CA PRO A 964 -6.90 13.03 37.17
C PRO A 964 -7.70 11.71 37.14
N CYS A 965 -7.69 10.98 38.25
CA CYS A 965 -8.33 9.67 38.40
C CYS A 965 -9.26 9.64 39.63
N GLY A 966 -10.06 8.56 39.78
CA GLY A 966 -10.96 8.42 40.93
C GLY A 966 -12.28 9.19 40.85
N ILE A 967 -12.59 9.84 39.72
CA ILE A 967 -13.91 10.45 39.48
C ILE A 967 -14.91 9.34 39.16
N THR A 968 -15.90 9.16 40.03
CA THR A 968 -16.99 8.19 39.87
C THR A 968 -18.34 8.89 39.78
N ALA A 969 -19.41 8.15 39.45
CA ALA A 969 -20.77 8.69 39.47
C ALA A 969 -21.23 9.17 40.86
N LYS A 970 -20.50 8.80 41.92
CA LYS A 970 -20.75 9.21 43.31
C LYS A 970 -19.96 10.44 43.75
N THR A 971 -19.00 10.89 42.95
CA THR A 971 -18.17 12.06 43.26
C THR A 971 -18.99 13.34 43.12
N THR A 972 -19.00 14.17 44.15
CA THR A 972 -19.71 15.45 44.13
C THR A 972 -19.06 16.43 43.16
N VAL A 973 -19.82 17.43 42.70
CA VAL A 973 -19.30 18.50 41.81
C VAL A 973 -18.11 19.21 42.47
N GLN A 974 -18.20 19.49 43.78
CA GLN A 974 -17.15 20.16 44.55
C GLN A 974 -15.85 19.33 44.63
N GLU A 975 -15.94 18.02 44.88
CA GLU A 975 -14.78 17.13 44.91
C GLU A 975 -14.12 17.02 43.54
N ARG A 976 -14.93 17.00 42.47
CA ARG A 976 -14.43 16.98 41.08
C ARG A 976 -13.68 18.26 40.73
N GLU A 977 -14.24 19.42 41.07
CA GLU A 977 -13.58 20.72 40.83
C GLU A 977 -12.27 20.83 41.63
N THR A 978 -12.27 20.36 42.88
CA THR A 978 -11.06 20.34 43.73
C THR A 978 -9.96 19.48 43.11
N LEU A 979 -10.30 18.29 42.60
CA LEU A 979 -9.34 17.40 41.95
C LEU A 979 -8.77 17.99 40.65
N LEU A 980 -9.63 18.55 39.79
CA LEU A 980 -9.20 19.17 38.54
C LEU A 980 -8.33 20.40 38.81
N SER A 981 -8.70 21.22 39.79
CA SER A 981 -7.90 22.36 40.24
C SER A 981 -6.53 21.93 40.76
N ALA A 982 -6.43 20.82 41.51
CA ALA A 982 -5.16 20.26 41.95
C ALA A 982 -4.30 19.77 40.77
N ALA A 983 -4.89 19.05 39.81
CA ALA A 983 -4.20 18.58 38.60
C ALA A 983 -3.67 19.76 37.76
N HIS A 984 -4.50 20.79 37.54
CA HIS A 984 -4.10 22.01 36.84
C HIS A 984 -3.03 22.80 37.61
N SER A 985 -3.09 22.84 38.94
CA SER A 985 -2.05 23.49 39.76
C SER A 985 -0.69 22.79 39.63
N ILE A 986 -0.67 21.45 39.56
CA ILE A 986 0.56 20.69 39.30
C ILE A 986 1.05 20.92 37.87
N PHE A 987 0.14 20.93 36.89
CA PHE A 987 0.49 21.25 35.50
C PHE A 987 1.16 22.62 35.42
N GLU A 988 0.57 23.65 36.02
CA GLU A 988 1.13 25.00 36.06
C GLU A 988 2.47 25.07 36.79
N LEU A 989 2.61 24.34 37.91
CA LEU A 989 3.87 24.22 38.66
C LEU A 989 4.99 23.67 37.77
N LEU A 990 4.74 22.57 37.06
CA LEU A 990 5.72 21.94 36.19
C LEU A 990 5.98 22.77 34.93
N ASN A 991 4.95 23.35 34.32
CA ASN A 991 5.08 24.15 33.10
C ASN A 991 5.86 25.45 33.35
N LYS A 992 5.63 26.12 34.50
CA LYS A 992 6.38 27.33 34.90
C LYS A 992 7.86 27.06 35.12
N SER A 993 8.24 25.85 35.52
CA SER A 993 9.66 25.48 35.67
C SER A 993 10.43 25.51 34.34
N LYS A 994 9.72 25.35 33.20
CA LYS A 994 10.28 25.18 31.84
C LYS A 994 11.28 24.03 31.67
N GLN A 995 11.43 23.17 32.68
CA GLN A 995 12.36 22.03 32.65
C GLN A 995 11.74 20.80 31.96
N PHE A 996 10.41 20.71 31.92
CA PHE A 996 9.70 19.50 31.51
C PHE A 996 8.73 19.77 30.36
N ARG A 997 8.58 18.78 29.48
CA ARG A 997 7.48 18.73 28.50
C ARG A 997 6.30 17.98 29.12
N VAL A 998 5.28 18.73 29.54
CA VAL A 998 4.15 18.19 30.31
C VAL A 998 2.83 18.41 29.57
N TYR A 999 1.91 17.47 29.72
CA TYR A 999 0.53 17.59 29.25
C TYR A 999 -0.45 17.15 30.33
N CYS A 1000 -1.56 17.87 30.50
CA CYS A 1000 -2.64 17.50 31.41
C CYS A 1000 -3.81 16.91 30.60
N ASP A 1001 -4.15 15.64 30.82
CA ASP A 1001 -5.27 14.99 30.15
C ASP A 1001 -6.53 15.03 31.02
N ASP A 1002 -7.21 16.17 30.99
CA ASP A 1002 -8.46 16.43 31.73
C ASP A 1002 -9.74 16.12 30.92
N ARG A 1003 -9.61 15.53 29.72
CA ARG A 1003 -10.74 15.11 28.87
C ARG A 1003 -11.77 14.31 29.67
N ASP A 1004 -13.00 14.80 29.75
CA ASP A 1004 -14.06 14.17 30.55
C ASP A 1004 -14.89 13.14 29.77
N ASN A 1005 -14.78 13.16 28.44
CA ASN A 1005 -15.46 12.24 27.53
C ASN A 1005 -14.85 10.84 27.46
N VAL A 1006 -13.71 10.59 28.15
CA VAL A 1006 -13.02 9.30 28.18
C VAL A 1006 -12.66 8.90 29.62
N SER A 1007 -12.77 7.62 29.94
CA SER A 1007 -12.48 7.12 31.28
C SER A 1007 -10.98 7.17 31.61
N PRO A 1008 -10.58 7.30 32.89
CA PRO A 1008 -9.18 7.24 33.28
C PRO A 1008 -8.46 5.97 32.80
N GLY A 1009 -9.14 4.81 32.83
CA GLY A 1009 -8.58 3.56 32.31
C GLY A 1009 -8.29 3.60 30.80
N TRP A 1010 -9.12 4.29 30.02
CA TRP A 1010 -8.85 4.51 28.60
C TRP A 1010 -7.65 5.45 28.42
N LYS A 1011 -7.56 6.54 29.20
CA LYS A 1011 -6.41 7.46 29.18
C LYS A 1011 -5.11 6.75 29.54
N PHE A 1012 -5.13 5.85 30.52
CA PHE A 1012 -3.95 5.06 30.91
C PHE A 1012 -3.43 4.23 29.75
N ASN A 1013 -4.31 3.50 29.06
CA ASN A 1013 -3.95 2.71 27.88
C ASN A 1013 -3.48 3.62 26.73
N HIS A 1014 -4.17 4.73 26.45
CA HIS A 1014 -3.76 5.67 25.41
C HIS A 1014 -2.34 6.21 25.63
N TRP A 1015 -2.00 6.64 26.85
CA TRP A 1015 -0.67 7.19 27.15
C TRP A 1015 0.41 6.11 27.32
N GLU A 1016 0.03 4.89 27.71
CA GLU A 1016 0.91 3.72 27.69
C GLU A 1016 1.26 3.33 26.25
N LEU A 1017 0.28 3.31 25.35
CA LEU A 1017 0.44 3.06 23.92
C LEU A 1017 1.35 4.11 23.26
N LYS A 1018 1.16 5.39 23.62
CA LYS A 1018 1.99 6.52 23.17
C LYS A 1018 3.41 6.53 23.73
N GLY A 1019 3.68 5.71 24.75
CA GLY A 1019 5.00 5.54 25.35
C GLY A 1019 5.52 6.73 26.14
N VAL A 1020 4.64 7.54 26.73
CA VAL A 1020 5.04 8.66 27.59
C VAL A 1020 5.85 8.12 28.78
N PRO A 1021 7.05 8.66 29.08
CA PRO A 1021 7.92 8.12 30.12
C PRO A 1021 7.26 8.05 31.51
N ILE A 1022 6.55 9.11 31.92
CA ILE A 1022 5.91 9.20 33.23
C ILE A 1022 4.43 9.54 33.06
N ARG A 1023 3.56 8.69 33.60
CA ARG A 1023 2.15 9.02 33.83
C ARG A 1023 1.95 9.37 35.29
N LEU A 1024 1.66 10.65 35.57
CA LEU A 1024 1.38 11.17 36.90
C LEU A 1024 -0.12 11.02 37.16
N GLU A 1025 -0.49 10.13 38.08
CA GLU A 1025 -1.86 9.88 38.52
C GLU A 1025 -2.14 10.71 39.78
N ILE A 1026 -3.26 11.43 39.78
CA ILE A 1026 -3.75 12.19 40.94
C ILE A 1026 -5.24 11.90 41.16
N GLY A 1027 -5.59 11.40 42.34
CA GLY A 1027 -6.96 11.16 42.77
C GLY A 1027 -7.28 11.86 44.09
N PRO A 1028 -8.50 11.68 44.64
CA PRO A 1028 -8.92 12.36 45.87
C PRO A 1028 -8.02 12.05 47.09
N GLN A 1029 -7.50 10.81 47.18
CA GLN A 1029 -6.61 10.40 48.26
C GLN A 1029 -5.24 11.08 48.14
N GLU A 1030 -4.70 11.15 46.93
CA GLU A 1030 -3.44 11.82 46.62
C GLU A 1030 -3.51 13.33 46.92
N VAL A 1031 -4.65 13.97 46.63
CA VAL A 1031 -4.92 15.36 47.00
C VAL A 1031 -4.92 15.53 48.52
N ALA A 1032 -5.56 14.64 49.27
CA ALA A 1032 -5.58 14.68 50.74
C ALA A 1032 -4.17 14.48 51.34
N ASP A 1033 -3.41 13.55 50.80
CA ASP A 1033 -2.07 13.19 51.28
C ASP A 1033 -0.96 14.14 50.78
N LYS A 1034 -1.30 15.11 49.92
CA LYS A 1034 -0.38 16.05 49.25
C LYS A 1034 0.76 15.34 48.50
N LYS A 1035 0.44 14.22 47.85
CA LYS A 1035 1.37 13.36 47.10
C LYS A 1035 0.82 13.09 45.70
N VAL A 1036 1.65 12.58 44.80
CA VAL A 1036 1.26 12.09 43.47
C VAL A 1036 1.84 10.71 43.22
N CYS A 1037 1.14 9.89 42.44
CA CYS A 1037 1.63 8.57 42.03
C CYS A 1037 2.19 8.65 40.61
N LEU A 1038 3.49 8.43 40.46
CA LEU A 1038 4.17 8.36 39.16
C LEU A 1038 4.19 6.91 38.69
N VAL A 1039 3.68 6.64 37.50
CA VAL A 1039 3.80 5.33 36.82
C VAL A 1039 4.82 5.43 35.72
N LEU A 1040 5.89 4.64 35.80
CA LEU A 1040 7.02 4.70 34.88
C LEU A 1040 6.80 3.74 33.71
N ARG A 1041 6.86 4.22 32.46
CA ARG A 1041 6.50 3.40 31.28
C ARG A 1041 7.48 2.26 30.98
N HIS A 1042 8.76 2.45 31.26
CA HIS A 1042 9.81 1.50 30.90
C HIS A 1042 9.78 0.19 31.71
N ASN A 1043 9.26 0.20 32.94
CA ASN A 1043 9.20 -0.96 33.84
C ASN A 1043 7.83 -1.17 34.52
N GLY A 1044 6.90 -0.21 34.44
CA GLY A 1044 5.58 -0.26 35.07
C GLY A 1044 5.56 0.05 36.58
N GLU A 1045 6.69 0.48 37.14
CA GLU A 1045 6.83 0.78 38.57
C GLU A 1045 6.01 2.01 38.97
N ARG A 1046 5.50 2.00 40.21
CA ARG A 1046 4.73 3.09 40.81
C ARG A 1046 5.53 3.73 41.93
N VAL A 1047 5.79 5.03 41.81
CA VAL A 1047 6.56 5.83 42.77
C VAL A 1047 5.70 6.95 43.33
N ASN A 1048 5.52 6.99 44.64
CA ASN A 1048 4.77 8.07 45.31
C ASN A 1048 5.72 9.21 45.68
N VAL A 1049 5.42 10.43 45.22
CA VAL A 1049 6.27 11.61 45.44
C VAL A 1049 5.44 12.74 46.08
N PRO A 1050 5.94 13.39 47.15
CA PRO A 1050 5.31 14.60 47.69
C PRO A 1050 5.26 15.73 46.66
N ILE A 1051 4.13 16.45 46.56
CA ILE A 1051 3.97 17.54 45.58
C ILE A 1051 5.05 18.63 45.77
N GLY A 1052 5.43 18.91 47.02
CA GLY A 1052 6.45 19.92 47.36
C GLY A 1052 7.87 19.58 46.90
N SER A 1053 8.19 18.30 46.68
CA SER A 1053 9.51 17.87 46.19
C SER A 1053 9.50 17.47 44.71
N LEU A 1054 8.34 17.54 44.04
CA LEU A 1054 8.13 17.01 42.70
C LEU A 1054 9.09 17.61 41.65
N ILE A 1055 9.29 18.94 41.67
CA ILE A 1055 10.22 19.63 40.75
C ILE A 1055 11.66 19.12 40.90
N ASN A 1056 12.07 18.78 42.12
CA ASN A 1056 13.45 18.38 42.41
C ASN A 1056 13.70 16.89 42.14
N GLU A 1057 12.69 16.02 42.33
CA GLU A 1057 12.82 14.58 42.10
C GLU A 1057 12.67 14.19 40.62
N LEU A 1058 11.81 14.88 39.85
CA LEU A 1058 11.53 14.53 38.45
C LEU A 1058 12.76 14.48 37.53
N PRO A 1059 13.73 15.42 37.59
CA PRO A 1059 14.94 15.34 36.76
C PRO A 1059 15.72 14.05 37.02
N ARG A 1060 15.94 13.71 38.30
CA ARG A 1060 16.61 12.47 38.71
C ARG A 1060 15.86 11.24 38.19
N ILE A 1061 14.53 11.21 38.34
CA ILE A 1061 13.71 10.09 37.87
C ILE A 1061 13.78 9.94 36.34
N LEU A 1062 13.74 11.04 35.59
CA LEU A 1062 13.85 11.00 34.12
C LEU A 1062 15.25 10.51 33.68
N ASP A 1063 16.31 10.93 34.36
CA ASP A 1063 17.66 10.41 34.09
C ASP A 1063 17.77 8.93 34.48
N ASP A 1064 17.21 8.51 35.62
CA ASP A 1064 17.17 7.11 36.05
C ASP A 1064 16.45 6.23 35.02
N ILE A 1065 15.30 6.68 34.47
CA ILE A 1065 14.59 5.99 33.38
C ILE A 1065 15.51 5.86 32.16
N HIS A 1066 16.16 6.96 31.75
CA HIS A 1066 17.01 6.96 30.57
C HIS A 1066 18.20 6.00 30.72
N SER A 1067 18.87 6.05 31.88
CA SER A 1067 19.98 5.15 32.22
C SER A 1067 19.53 3.69 32.32
N ALA A 1068 18.35 3.41 32.90
CA ALA A 1068 17.80 2.05 32.96
C ALA A 1068 17.51 1.49 31.56
N MET A 1069 16.93 2.30 30.67
CA MET A 1069 16.69 1.92 29.28
C MET A 1069 17.99 1.63 28.52
N PHE A 1070 18.99 2.54 28.63
CA PHE A 1070 20.30 2.36 28.02
C PHE A 1070 21.01 1.11 28.52
N ASN A 1071 21.03 0.89 29.84
CA ASN A 1071 21.65 -0.28 30.46
C ASN A 1071 20.96 -1.59 30.05
N LYS A 1072 19.63 -1.60 29.94
CA LYS A 1072 18.87 -2.76 29.45
C LYS A 1072 19.23 -3.10 28.01
N ALA A 1073 19.26 -2.10 27.13
CA ALA A 1073 19.64 -2.29 25.73
C ALA A 1073 21.12 -2.70 25.60
N THR A 1074 22.02 -2.14 26.41
CA THR A 1074 23.46 -2.49 26.43
C THR A 1074 23.68 -3.94 26.83
N LYS A 1075 23.00 -4.39 27.90
CA LYS A 1075 23.02 -5.81 28.31
C LYS A 1075 22.50 -6.72 27.19
N SER A 1076 21.45 -6.30 26.50
CA SER A 1076 20.90 -7.05 25.36
C SER A 1076 21.89 -7.14 24.19
N LEU A 1077 22.60 -6.06 23.86
CA LEU A 1077 23.65 -6.11 22.84
C LEU A 1077 24.79 -7.05 23.30
N ALA A 1078 25.28 -6.87 24.53
CA ALA A 1078 26.40 -7.64 25.06
C ALA A 1078 26.15 -9.15 25.10
N SER A 1079 24.92 -9.57 25.43
CA SER A 1079 24.55 -10.99 25.48
C SER A 1079 24.33 -11.63 24.09
N HIS A 1080 24.23 -10.82 23.03
CA HIS A 1080 23.95 -11.28 21.66
C HIS A 1080 25.07 -10.94 20.68
N VAL A 1081 26.28 -10.66 21.18
CA VAL A 1081 27.49 -10.62 20.36
C VAL A 1081 28.40 -11.75 20.83
N MET A 1082 28.61 -12.74 19.96
CA MET A 1082 29.39 -13.94 20.25
C MET A 1082 30.74 -13.90 19.53
N SER A 1083 31.82 -14.28 20.21
CA SER A 1083 33.09 -14.52 19.53
C SER A 1083 33.02 -15.85 18.77
N VAL A 1084 33.41 -15.87 17.49
CA VAL A 1084 33.41 -17.06 16.64
C VAL A 1084 34.73 -17.23 15.92
N ASN A 1085 35.14 -18.49 15.69
CA ASN A 1085 36.42 -18.84 15.08
C ASN A 1085 36.28 -19.72 13.83
N ASN A 1086 35.06 -20.13 13.48
CA ASN A 1086 34.78 -20.91 12.27
C ASN A 1086 33.35 -20.67 11.73
N MET A 1087 33.08 -21.15 10.51
CA MET A 1087 31.79 -20.99 9.84
C MET A 1087 30.61 -21.67 10.56
N ASN A 1088 30.85 -22.78 11.27
CA ASN A 1088 29.79 -23.47 12.02
C ASN A 1088 29.37 -22.66 13.25
N GLU A 1089 30.33 -22.07 13.97
CA GLU A 1089 30.07 -21.15 15.08
C GLU A 1089 29.35 -19.89 14.60
N LEU A 1090 29.75 -19.33 13.45
CA LEU A 1090 29.01 -18.23 12.82
C LEU A 1090 27.55 -18.62 12.57
N CYS A 1091 27.29 -19.74 11.90
CA CYS A 1091 25.92 -20.19 11.65
C CYS A 1091 25.13 -20.41 12.95
N THR A 1092 25.76 -20.99 13.97
CA THR A 1092 25.14 -21.21 15.28
C THR A 1092 24.77 -19.89 15.96
N ALA A 1093 25.65 -18.88 15.92
CA ALA A 1093 25.36 -17.56 16.45
C ALA A 1093 24.17 -16.92 15.73
N LEU A 1094 24.11 -17.00 14.38
CA LEU A 1094 22.99 -16.48 13.59
C LEU A 1094 21.66 -17.19 13.90
N ASP A 1095 21.69 -18.51 14.11
CA ASP A 1095 20.52 -19.31 14.47
C ASP A 1095 20.02 -18.98 15.89
N GLN A 1096 20.94 -18.57 16.78
CA GLN A 1096 20.66 -18.04 18.11
C GLN A 1096 20.32 -16.52 18.11
N LYS A 1097 19.93 -15.96 16.95
CA LYS A 1097 19.59 -14.53 16.79
C LYS A 1097 20.73 -13.59 17.25
N SER A 1098 21.98 -14.00 17.16
CA SER A 1098 23.14 -13.23 17.65
C SER A 1098 24.03 -12.74 16.52
N LEU A 1099 24.77 -11.66 16.79
CA LEU A 1099 25.89 -11.18 15.98
C LEU A 1099 27.15 -11.96 16.32
N ALA A 1100 28.08 -12.02 15.38
CA ALA A 1100 29.28 -12.83 15.50
C ALA A 1100 30.53 -11.99 15.25
N LEU A 1101 31.42 -11.89 16.23
CA LEU A 1101 32.71 -11.24 16.11
C LEU A 1101 33.76 -12.29 15.71
N ALA A 1102 34.40 -12.12 14.56
CA ALA A 1102 35.27 -13.14 13.97
C ALA A 1102 36.61 -12.56 13.48
N PRO A 1103 37.74 -13.28 13.62
CA PRO A 1103 39.00 -12.89 12.99
C PRO A 1103 38.90 -13.07 11.47
N PHE A 1104 38.98 -11.98 10.71
CA PHE A 1104 38.68 -11.97 9.27
C PHE A 1104 39.82 -11.37 8.45
N CYS A 1105 40.07 -11.94 7.26
CA CYS A 1105 41.11 -11.49 6.33
C CYS A 1105 40.79 -10.18 5.59
N CYS A 1106 39.57 -9.64 5.72
CA CYS A 1106 39.10 -8.42 5.04
C CYS A 1106 39.10 -8.47 3.51
N ASP A 1107 39.22 -9.67 2.93
CA ASP A 1107 39.21 -9.85 1.48
C ASP A 1107 37.81 -10.05 0.91
N ARG A 1108 37.53 -9.40 -0.24
CA ARG A 1108 36.21 -9.34 -0.87
C ARG A 1108 35.67 -10.71 -1.27
N ASP A 1109 36.53 -11.62 -1.73
CA ASP A 1109 36.12 -12.96 -2.19
C ASP A 1109 35.76 -13.84 -0.99
N CYS A 1110 36.56 -13.76 0.08
CA CYS A 1110 36.26 -14.47 1.32
C CYS A 1110 34.93 -13.99 1.93
N GLU A 1111 34.68 -12.68 1.87
CA GLU A 1111 33.42 -12.09 2.34
C GLU A 1111 32.21 -12.63 1.59
N GLU A 1112 32.33 -12.85 0.27
CA GLU A 1112 31.23 -13.39 -0.53
C GLU A 1112 30.92 -14.84 -0.21
N VAL A 1113 31.98 -15.65 -0.01
CA VAL A 1113 31.81 -17.04 0.42
C VAL A 1113 31.10 -17.09 1.77
N ILE A 1114 31.49 -16.24 2.73
CA ILE A 1114 30.83 -16.18 4.04
C ILE A 1114 29.34 -15.89 3.88
N LYS A 1115 28.99 -14.90 3.05
CA LYS A 1115 27.60 -14.52 2.77
C LYS A 1115 26.82 -15.64 2.09
N HIS A 1116 27.41 -16.35 1.13
CA HIS A 1116 26.74 -17.45 0.43
C HIS A 1116 26.51 -18.65 1.35
N GLU A 1117 27.55 -19.12 2.04
CA GLU A 1117 27.50 -20.34 2.85
C GLU A 1117 26.64 -20.19 4.12
N SER A 1118 26.50 -18.97 4.64
CA SER A 1118 25.64 -18.69 5.80
C SER A 1118 24.17 -18.45 5.42
N ALA A 1119 23.81 -18.44 4.14
CA ALA A 1119 22.44 -18.31 3.67
C ALA A 1119 21.70 -19.68 3.70
N ARG A 1120 21.36 -20.18 4.90
CA ARG A 1120 20.54 -21.40 5.06
C ARG A 1120 19.04 -21.10 4.94
N ASN A 1121 18.26 -22.08 4.44
CA ASN A 1121 16.81 -22.07 4.19
C ASN A 1121 15.91 -21.95 5.46
N VAL A 1122 16.30 -21.17 6.46
CA VAL A 1122 15.44 -20.86 7.62
C VAL A 1122 14.78 -19.52 7.35
N ILE A 1123 13.54 -19.58 6.85
CA ILE A 1123 12.66 -18.41 6.74
C ILE A 1123 12.26 -18.05 8.18
N VAL A 1124 12.94 -17.06 8.77
CA VAL A 1124 12.64 -16.56 10.12
C VAL A 1124 11.32 -15.77 10.13
N GLU A 1125 10.92 -15.18 9.00
CA GLU A 1125 9.67 -14.42 8.82
C GLU A 1125 9.10 -14.57 7.40
N PRO A 1126 7.77 -14.70 7.24
CA PRO A 1126 7.12 -14.70 5.93
C PRO A 1126 7.39 -13.41 5.16
N GLY A 1127 8.09 -13.50 4.02
CA GLY A 1127 8.34 -12.35 3.12
C GLY A 1127 9.69 -11.65 3.29
N ALA A 1128 10.52 -12.03 4.28
CA ALA A 1128 11.89 -11.55 4.36
C ALA A 1128 12.84 -12.39 3.47
N PRO A 1129 13.76 -11.79 2.68
CA PRO A 1129 14.71 -12.56 1.88
C PRO A 1129 15.62 -13.40 2.79
N ALA A 1130 15.93 -14.64 2.36
CA ALA A 1130 16.94 -15.47 3.01
C ALA A 1130 18.31 -14.78 2.84
N MET A 1131 18.75 -14.07 3.88
CA MET A 1131 19.99 -13.30 3.86
C MET A 1131 21.06 -14.04 4.66
N GLY A 1132 22.17 -14.37 4.00
CA GLY A 1132 23.40 -14.76 4.68
C GLY A 1132 24.04 -13.59 5.43
N ALA A 1133 25.02 -13.90 6.27
CA ALA A 1133 25.75 -12.92 7.05
C ALA A 1133 26.51 -11.94 6.16
N LYS A 1134 26.47 -10.66 6.54
CA LYS A 1134 27.33 -9.61 6.00
C LYS A 1134 28.39 -9.23 7.02
N SER A 1135 29.51 -8.69 6.56
CA SER A 1135 30.38 -7.93 7.44
C SER A 1135 29.69 -6.61 7.78
N LEU A 1136 29.45 -6.37 9.06
CA LEU A 1136 28.75 -5.19 9.55
C LEU A 1136 29.75 -4.05 9.70
N CYS A 1137 30.78 -4.27 10.51
CA CYS A 1137 31.92 -3.38 10.63
C CYS A 1137 33.12 -4.09 11.29
N ILE A 1138 34.28 -3.47 11.22
CA ILE A 1138 35.46 -3.72 12.03
C ILE A 1138 35.34 -2.80 13.25
N PRO A 1139 34.98 -3.32 14.45
CA PRO A 1139 34.76 -2.48 15.61
C PRO A 1139 36.03 -1.78 16.07
N PHE A 1140 35.93 -0.50 16.44
CA PHE A 1140 37.06 0.24 17.03
C PHE A 1140 37.31 -0.15 18.49
N ALA A 1141 36.23 -0.46 19.20
CA ALA A 1141 36.25 -0.93 20.57
C ALA A 1141 35.04 -1.83 20.81
N CYS A 1142 35.11 -2.65 21.86
CA CYS A 1142 34.04 -3.56 22.27
C CYS A 1142 33.68 -3.34 23.73
N ASP A 1143 33.60 -2.06 24.13
CA ASP A 1143 33.39 -1.63 25.51
C ASP A 1143 32.06 -2.15 26.10
N PHE A 1144 31.09 -2.46 25.24
CA PHE A 1144 29.82 -3.07 25.64
C PHE A 1144 29.98 -4.51 26.17
N ASN A 1145 31.07 -5.20 25.84
CA ASN A 1145 31.39 -6.52 26.39
C ASN A 1145 32.91 -6.72 26.53
N PRO A 1146 33.47 -6.60 27.76
CA PRO A 1146 34.91 -6.68 27.99
C PRO A 1146 35.50 -8.07 27.74
N THR A 1147 34.69 -9.12 27.54
CA THR A 1147 35.19 -10.46 27.19
C THR A 1147 35.50 -10.61 25.70
N LEU A 1148 35.13 -9.64 24.87
CA LEU A 1148 35.39 -9.65 23.43
C LEU A 1148 36.71 -8.95 23.11
N VAL A 1149 37.46 -9.52 22.16
CA VAL A 1149 38.73 -8.96 21.68
C VAL A 1149 38.50 -8.29 20.34
N CYS A 1150 38.79 -6.99 20.26
CA CYS A 1150 38.59 -6.16 19.06
C CYS A 1150 39.91 -5.50 18.64
N GLY A 1151 39.97 -4.98 17.41
CA GLY A 1151 41.20 -4.46 16.81
C GLY A 1151 41.96 -5.50 15.97
N SER A 1152 43.30 -5.41 15.97
CA SER A 1152 44.16 -6.28 15.16
C SER A 1152 44.41 -7.62 15.85
N PRO A 1153 44.12 -8.76 15.19
CA PRO A 1153 44.54 -10.08 15.63
C PRO A 1153 46.06 -10.19 15.74
N SER A 1154 46.53 -11.21 16.46
CA SER A 1154 47.96 -11.55 16.42
C SER A 1154 48.38 -11.87 14.97
N PRO A 1155 49.61 -11.56 14.55
CA PRO A 1155 50.04 -11.70 13.15
C PRO A 1155 49.79 -13.08 12.52
N ASP A 1156 49.75 -14.12 13.36
CA ASP A 1156 49.55 -15.49 12.93
C ASP A 1156 48.10 -16.01 12.98
N THR A 1157 47.16 -15.20 13.47
CA THR A 1157 45.75 -15.61 13.56
C THR A 1157 45.21 -15.89 12.15
N PRO A 1158 44.68 -17.09 11.87
CA PRO A 1158 44.07 -17.39 10.57
C PRO A 1158 42.67 -16.76 10.44
N CYS A 1159 42.23 -16.51 9.21
CA CYS A 1159 40.84 -16.16 8.94
C CYS A 1159 39.88 -17.23 9.48
N PHE A 1160 38.75 -16.83 10.06
CA PHE A 1160 37.76 -17.76 10.62
C PHE A 1160 37.11 -18.65 9.54
N ASN A 1161 37.03 -18.18 8.29
CA ASN A 1161 36.52 -18.98 7.16
C ASN A 1161 37.56 -19.99 6.64
N ARG A 1162 38.12 -20.82 7.54
CA ARG A 1162 39.25 -21.72 7.27
C ARG A 1162 38.96 -22.77 6.19
N GLN A 1163 37.69 -23.11 5.99
CA GLN A 1163 37.27 -24.08 4.98
C GLN A 1163 37.47 -23.56 3.55
N HIS A 1164 37.43 -22.24 3.37
CA HIS A 1164 37.48 -21.61 2.04
C HIS A 1164 38.55 -20.49 1.93
N CYS A 1165 39.29 -20.21 2.99
CA CYS A 1165 40.30 -19.14 3.03
C CYS A 1165 41.52 -19.54 3.88
N SER A 1166 42.71 -19.48 3.29
CA SER A 1166 44.00 -19.74 3.93
C SER A 1166 44.74 -18.49 4.40
N ARG A 1167 44.16 -17.30 4.17
CA ARG A 1167 44.77 -16.01 4.54
C ARG A 1167 44.77 -15.79 6.05
N LYS A 1168 45.72 -14.98 6.52
CA LYS A 1168 45.74 -14.48 7.90
C LYS A 1168 44.64 -13.45 8.11
N ALA A 1169 44.11 -13.39 9.33
CA ALA A 1169 43.15 -12.38 9.74
C ALA A 1169 43.85 -11.03 9.86
N VAL A 1170 43.24 -9.99 9.30
CA VAL A 1170 43.72 -8.61 9.34
C VAL A 1170 43.05 -7.85 10.48
N SER A 1171 41.79 -8.17 10.77
CA SER A 1171 41.01 -7.53 11.82
C SER A 1171 40.02 -8.51 12.47
N TYR A 1172 39.56 -8.21 13.69
CA TYR A 1172 38.29 -8.75 14.17
C TYR A 1172 37.14 -7.98 13.55
N THR A 1173 36.27 -8.67 12.82
CA THR A 1173 35.13 -8.11 12.09
C THR A 1173 33.83 -8.65 12.66
N LEU A 1174 32.85 -7.77 12.87
CA LEU A 1174 31.51 -8.13 13.30
C LEU A 1174 30.68 -8.56 12.09
N PHE A 1175 30.05 -9.73 12.18
CA PHE A 1175 29.18 -10.32 11.17
C PHE A 1175 27.76 -10.49 11.70
N GLY A 1176 26.78 -10.42 10.81
CA GLY A 1176 25.38 -10.66 11.17
C GLY A 1176 24.43 -10.58 10.00
N ARG A 1177 23.16 -10.90 10.23
CA ARG A 1177 22.07 -10.64 9.27
C ARG A 1177 21.72 -9.16 9.35
N SER A 1178 21.89 -8.42 8.26
CA SER A 1178 21.49 -7.01 8.17
C SER A 1178 20.00 -6.89 7.86
N TYR A 1179 19.37 -5.82 8.33
CA TYR A 1179 18.13 -5.29 7.74
C TYR A 1179 18.33 -4.76 6.33
#